data_AF-A0A2N5RUI8-F1
#
_entry.id   AF-A0A2N5RUI8-F1
#
_cell.length_a   1.000
_cell.length_b   1.000
_cell.length_c   1.000
_cell.angle_alpha   90.00
_cell.angle_beta   90.00
_cell.angle_gamma   90.00
#
_symmetry.space_group_name_H-M   'P 1'
#
loop_
_entity.id
_entity.type
_entity.pdbx_description
1 polymer ?
#
loop_
_entity_poly.entity_id
_entity_poly.type
_entity_poly.pdbx_seq_one_letter_code
_entity_poly.pdbx_strand_id
1 'polypeptide(L)'
;EEYLLLKLFQRSIHEELAGVISLSEFIMGKFTFINLLMQYGRGAKERRYLKDLLGAVINDTVNDDNQRGIMNIETDPIKIYRSVINEEETRTGIQSTRPLDVTFNEALADQETLALFIKHLQSLRTLTDRFLYAITSMPQRMPFGIRYTAREMFRGLQVKFPGESGDSLAKVVLHMIYYRYLQPAVVAPETYDVVDSVIGPCARKNLSEVSKMLNQITVGRLFADDNPYLVPLNEYVCQATDTFINWFYTLVDVEDAEIHFAVDEYLDHTVSTKPVIYISPNEIYLTHSLVAQDLDLIAPSRDDPLKVLLLELGPAPSAASAELDHARAGEIALPLQNKLTVKLDPEADVKALWLKTKRYVLAMLKVQPGLTLMDAFLAPVTVEHELEWARIVAAEIESERTRKGHSPLISSSDQNHGSHTLEDVHSLSFQELKARTLENVLALEKRGKLDREDNYQGILDSLANDILQRNRKRIQRRIDSSVLVNTLLNLKDKQKYLEDQEAQYHSYISDSMAAMQKKGGNKKRFIMPFTPQWHHLRTLEKQGRKPKFGSYKYSAQRLYEKGILLAAKDFSPKQFDKLFVIISCDEVGIFKLELRFMDRLVMGSNSNSNAPATTTAASSSNHKDGIDELRMEDLLEDQFSGKQSLNLDTLKLNLNLLLHLINRKFYV
;
A
#
# COMPACT_ATOMS: atom_id res chain seq x y z
N GLU A 1 9.73 -8.81 -19.27
CA GLU A 1 9.79 -8.63 -17.81
C GLU A 1 8.58 -9.20 -17.10
N GLU A 2 7.37 -8.63 -17.27
CA GLU A 2 6.16 -9.11 -16.57
C GLU A 2 5.88 -10.62 -16.78
N TYR A 3 6.01 -11.14 -18.00
CA TYR A 3 5.92 -12.58 -18.29
C TYR A 3 6.94 -13.42 -17.49
N LEU A 4 8.22 -13.02 -17.49
CA LEU A 4 9.29 -13.75 -16.78
C LEU A 4 9.08 -13.71 -15.27
N LEU A 5 8.60 -12.59 -14.74
CA LEU A 5 8.26 -12.45 -13.33
C LEU A 5 7.13 -13.39 -12.91
N LEU A 6 6.09 -13.54 -13.74
CA LEU A 6 5.00 -14.49 -13.47
C LEU A 6 5.46 -15.95 -13.56
N LYS A 7 6.41 -16.26 -14.46
CA LYS A 7 7.05 -17.59 -14.50
C LYS A 7 7.91 -17.85 -13.27
N LEU A 8 8.61 -16.84 -12.77
CA LEU A 8 9.30 -16.92 -11.48
C LEU A 8 8.31 -17.22 -10.36
N PHE A 9 7.18 -16.50 -10.27
CA PHE A 9 6.14 -16.79 -9.26
C PHE A 9 5.61 -18.22 -9.38
N GLN A 10 5.26 -18.66 -10.59
CA GLN A 10 4.81 -20.03 -10.82
C GLN A 10 5.82 -21.06 -10.30
N ARG A 11 7.11 -20.88 -10.62
CA ARG A 11 8.16 -21.81 -10.19
C ARG A 11 8.39 -21.75 -8.69
N SER A 12 8.48 -20.56 -8.10
CA SER A 12 8.64 -20.39 -6.65
C SER A 12 7.47 -20.97 -5.86
N ILE A 13 6.24 -20.80 -6.34
CA ILE A 13 5.04 -21.37 -5.70
C ILE A 13 5.12 -22.90 -5.71
N HIS A 14 5.44 -23.51 -6.85
CA HIS A 14 5.53 -24.97 -6.93
C HIS A 14 6.67 -25.55 -6.08
N GLU A 15 7.82 -24.87 -6.03
CA GLU A 15 8.95 -25.29 -5.21
C GLU A 15 8.63 -25.19 -3.71
N GLU A 16 8.05 -24.07 -3.27
CA GLU A 16 7.68 -23.88 -1.86
C GLU A 16 6.52 -24.81 -1.44
N LEU A 17 5.55 -25.05 -2.33
CA LEU A 17 4.48 -26.03 -2.10
C LEU A 17 4.98 -27.47 -1.99
N ALA A 18 6.10 -27.81 -2.62
CA ALA A 18 6.69 -29.14 -2.51
C ALA A 18 7.08 -29.47 -1.07
N GLY A 19 7.49 -28.47 -0.29
CA GLY A 19 7.87 -28.61 1.12
C GLY A 19 6.70 -28.62 2.13
N VAL A 20 5.50 -28.23 1.73
CA VAL A 20 4.34 -28.11 2.63
C VAL A 20 3.73 -29.48 2.94
N ILE A 21 3.46 -29.76 4.22
CA ILE A 21 2.92 -31.05 4.68
C ILE A 21 1.41 -30.97 4.89
N SER A 22 0.88 -29.80 5.28
CA SER A 22 -0.56 -29.61 5.57
C SER A 22 -1.11 -28.26 5.11
N LEU A 23 -2.43 -28.19 4.91
CA LEU A 23 -3.11 -26.93 4.57
C LEU A 23 -2.99 -25.85 5.66
N SER A 24 -2.95 -26.25 6.94
CA SER A 24 -2.78 -25.29 8.04
C SER A 24 -1.40 -24.65 8.02
N GLU A 25 -0.36 -25.43 7.66
CA GLU A 25 1.00 -24.92 7.48
C GLU A 25 1.07 -23.95 6.30
N PHE A 26 0.31 -24.18 5.22
CA PHE A 26 0.22 -23.22 4.12
C PHE A 26 -0.43 -21.88 4.51
N ILE A 27 -1.37 -21.86 5.45
CA ILE A 27 -1.95 -20.59 5.91
C ILE A 27 -0.99 -19.84 6.83
N MET A 28 -0.32 -20.56 7.73
CA MET A 28 0.58 -19.97 8.74
C MET A 28 2.01 -19.73 8.24
N GLY A 29 2.37 -20.35 7.11
CA GLY A 29 3.70 -20.36 6.54
C GLY A 29 4.16 -18.98 6.07
N LYS A 30 5.46 -18.73 6.24
CA LYS A 30 6.13 -17.56 5.68
C LYS A 30 6.79 -17.95 4.38
N PHE A 31 6.10 -17.67 3.29
CA PHE A 31 6.53 -17.99 1.93
C PHE A 31 7.28 -16.82 1.30
N THR A 32 8.34 -17.11 0.55
CA THR A 32 9.18 -16.06 -0.07
C THR A 32 8.46 -15.46 -1.28
N PHE A 33 7.73 -16.28 -2.06
CA PHE A 33 6.92 -15.79 -3.15
C PHE A 33 5.84 -14.77 -2.71
N ILE A 34 5.39 -14.82 -1.45
CA ILE A 34 4.45 -13.83 -0.92
C ILE A 34 5.10 -12.45 -0.81
N ASN A 35 6.35 -12.36 -0.39
CA ASN A 35 7.06 -11.08 -0.33
C ASN A 35 7.20 -10.47 -1.73
N LEU A 36 7.46 -11.30 -2.73
CA LEU A 36 7.51 -10.86 -4.12
C LEU A 36 6.13 -10.43 -4.63
N LEU A 37 5.08 -11.17 -4.29
CA LEU A 37 3.69 -10.82 -4.61
C LEU A 37 3.27 -9.49 -3.97
N MET A 38 3.71 -9.22 -2.74
CA MET A 38 3.45 -7.95 -2.04
C MET A 38 4.14 -6.77 -2.73
N GLN A 39 5.37 -6.95 -3.23
CA GLN A 39 6.08 -5.92 -4.00
C GLN A 39 5.42 -5.70 -5.36
N TYR A 40 5.07 -6.78 -6.07
CA TYR A 40 4.33 -6.71 -7.34
C TYR A 40 2.95 -6.03 -7.16
N GLY A 41 2.24 -6.36 -6.08
CA GLY A 41 0.95 -5.77 -5.71
C GLY A 41 0.97 -4.26 -5.44
N ARG A 42 2.17 -3.67 -5.30
CA ARG A 42 2.36 -2.21 -5.12
C ARG A 42 2.66 -1.47 -6.44
N GLY A 43 2.59 -2.16 -7.58
CA GLY A 43 2.75 -1.56 -8.90
C GLY A 43 1.67 -0.52 -9.23
N ALA A 44 1.94 0.30 -10.25
CA ALA A 44 1.03 1.38 -10.64
C ALA A 44 -0.33 0.85 -11.16
N LYS A 45 -0.33 -0.30 -11.86
CA LYS A 45 -1.56 -0.95 -12.36
C LYS A 45 -2.41 -1.46 -11.19
N GLU A 46 -1.76 -2.08 -10.23
CA GLU A 46 -2.37 -2.71 -9.05
C GLU A 46 -2.92 -1.66 -8.09
N ARG A 47 -2.19 -0.56 -7.83
CA ARG A 47 -2.71 0.57 -7.03
C ARG A 47 -3.94 1.20 -7.67
N ARG A 48 -3.91 1.41 -8.99
CA ARG A 48 -5.07 1.94 -9.71
C ARG A 48 -6.28 1.03 -9.59
N TYR A 49 -6.09 -0.28 -9.74
CA TYR A 49 -7.16 -1.24 -9.52
C TYR A 49 -7.73 -1.15 -8.10
N LEU A 50 -6.89 -1.13 -7.07
CA LEU A 50 -7.33 -1.00 -5.68
C LEU A 50 -8.09 0.31 -5.43
N LYS A 51 -7.64 1.43 -6.01
CA LYS A 51 -8.33 2.74 -5.96
C LYS A 51 -9.69 2.68 -6.65
N ASP A 52 -9.77 2.12 -7.85
CA ASP A 52 -11.02 1.99 -8.60
C ASP A 52 -12.01 1.02 -7.93
N LEU A 53 -11.50 0.00 -7.21
CA LEU A 53 -12.29 -1.03 -6.53
C LEU A 53 -12.84 -0.55 -5.19
N LEU A 54 -11.96 -0.07 -4.30
CA LEU A 54 -12.28 0.22 -2.90
C LEU A 54 -12.49 1.71 -2.64
N GLY A 55 -11.96 2.60 -3.49
CA GLY A 55 -11.96 4.03 -3.25
C GLY A 55 -13.36 4.62 -3.06
N ALA A 56 -14.33 4.22 -3.89
CA ALA A 56 -15.72 4.68 -3.75
C ALA A 56 -16.34 4.22 -2.41
N VAL A 57 -16.23 2.92 -2.09
CA VAL A 57 -16.82 2.34 -0.88
C VAL A 57 -16.18 2.94 0.39
N ILE A 58 -14.86 3.11 0.39
CA ILE A 58 -14.15 3.71 1.53
C ILE A 58 -14.52 5.18 1.68
N ASN A 59 -14.57 5.96 0.59
CA ASN A 59 -15.00 7.35 0.66
C ASN A 59 -16.44 7.49 1.14
N ASP A 60 -17.34 6.59 0.75
CA ASP A 60 -18.72 6.59 1.27
C ASP A 60 -18.74 6.33 2.79
N THR A 61 -17.93 5.37 3.28
CA THR A 61 -17.83 5.14 4.74
C THR A 61 -17.27 6.35 5.50
N VAL A 62 -16.29 7.06 4.93
CA VAL A 62 -15.67 8.25 5.53
C VAL A 62 -16.60 9.47 5.44
N ASN A 63 -17.40 9.57 4.38
CA ASN A 63 -18.34 10.69 4.19
C ASN A 63 -19.64 10.51 4.97
N ASP A 64 -20.12 9.28 5.16
CA ASP A 64 -21.26 8.96 6.02
C ASP A 64 -20.98 9.42 7.46
N ASP A 65 -19.73 9.28 7.94
CA ASP A 65 -19.24 9.82 9.23
C ASP A 65 -19.37 11.35 9.32
N ASN A 66 -19.20 12.07 8.21
CA ASN A 66 -19.21 13.53 8.19
C ASN A 66 -20.61 14.13 8.07
N GLN A 67 -21.56 13.43 7.43
CA GLN A 67 -22.88 13.98 7.09
C GLN A 67 -24.03 13.56 8.01
N ARG A 68 -24.01 12.36 8.60
CA ARG A 68 -25.12 11.83 9.43
C ARG A 68 -24.84 11.80 10.93
N GLY A 69 -23.72 12.38 11.35
CA GLY A 69 -23.13 12.21 12.68
C GLY A 69 -22.10 11.08 12.67
N ILE A 70 -21.24 11.05 13.69
CA ILE A 70 -20.14 10.08 13.83
C ILE A 70 -20.74 8.66 13.76
N MET A 71 -20.55 7.95 12.65
CA MET A 71 -20.98 6.56 12.51
C MET A 71 -19.99 5.73 13.34
N ASN A 72 -20.48 5.07 14.37
CA ASN A 72 -19.67 4.19 15.20
C ASN A 72 -20.22 2.77 15.04
N ILE A 73 -19.37 1.85 14.59
CA ILE A 73 -19.74 0.45 14.36
C ILE A 73 -19.01 -0.44 15.37
N GLU A 74 -18.77 0.09 16.57
CA GLU A 74 -18.22 -0.70 17.68
C GLU A 74 -19.14 -1.90 17.94
N THR A 75 -18.54 -3.08 17.96
CA THR A 75 -19.22 -4.36 18.12
C THR A 75 -19.15 -4.88 19.55
N ASP A 76 -18.25 -4.34 20.39
CA ASP A 76 -18.06 -4.75 21.78
C ASP A 76 -19.10 -4.10 22.72
N PRO A 77 -20.03 -4.87 23.34
CA PRO A 77 -21.08 -4.32 24.20
C PRO A 77 -20.56 -3.55 25.41
N ILE A 78 -19.40 -3.92 25.97
CA ILE A 78 -18.82 -3.23 27.15
C ILE A 78 -18.36 -1.84 26.75
N LYS A 79 -17.77 -1.69 25.56
CA LYS A 79 -17.34 -0.40 25.04
C LYS A 79 -18.53 0.48 24.65
N ILE A 80 -19.58 -0.11 24.07
CA ILE A 80 -20.83 0.61 23.77
C ILE A 80 -21.45 1.13 25.06
N TYR A 81 -21.53 0.29 26.10
CA TYR A 81 -22.05 0.69 27.41
C TYR A 81 -21.27 1.88 28.00
N ARG A 82 -19.93 1.83 27.95
CA ARG A 82 -19.07 2.93 28.41
C ARG A 82 -19.23 4.19 27.55
N SER A 83 -19.43 4.08 26.24
CA SER A 83 -19.67 5.25 25.40
C SER A 83 -21.02 5.92 25.71
N VAL A 84 -22.06 5.14 25.99
CA VAL A 84 -23.37 5.68 26.40
C VAL A 84 -23.26 6.47 27.70
N ILE A 85 -22.51 5.95 28.68
CA ILE A 85 -22.23 6.66 29.93
C ILE A 85 -21.46 7.97 29.66
N ASN A 86 -20.41 7.93 28.82
CA ASN A 86 -19.63 9.13 28.48
C ASN A 86 -20.48 10.20 27.78
N GLU A 87 -21.36 9.82 26.87
CA GLU A 87 -22.28 10.74 26.20
C GLU A 87 -23.30 11.34 27.19
N GLU A 88 -23.78 10.53 28.14
CA GLU A 88 -24.65 11.00 29.21
C GLU A 88 -23.93 12.03 30.11
N GLU A 89 -22.70 11.75 30.55
CA GLU A 89 -21.91 12.63 31.42
C GLU A 89 -21.49 13.93 30.73
N THR A 90 -21.12 13.87 29.45
CA THR A 90 -20.76 15.06 28.68
C THR A 90 -21.96 15.96 28.41
N ARG A 91 -23.14 15.37 28.13
CA ARG A 91 -24.39 16.12 27.92
C ARG A 91 -24.91 16.75 29.21
N THR A 92 -24.84 16.02 30.32
CA THR A 92 -25.44 16.47 31.60
C THR A 92 -24.45 17.24 32.49
N GLY A 93 -23.15 17.02 32.32
CA GLY A 93 -22.10 17.56 33.20
C GLY A 93 -22.12 16.98 34.61
N ILE A 94 -22.85 15.88 34.83
CA ILE A 94 -23.01 15.18 36.10
C ILE A 94 -22.52 13.74 35.90
N GLN A 95 -21.82 13.20 36.90
CA GLN A 95 -21.37 11.81 36.88
C GLN A 95 -22.57 10.85 36.81
N SER A 96 -22.50 9.84 35.95
CA SER A 96 -23.58 8.86 35.81
C SER A 96 -23.68 7.99 37.07
N THR A 97 -24.89 7.49 37.35
CA THR A 97 -25.16 6.57 38.46
C THR A 97 -24.93 5.10 38.10
N ARG A 98 -24.68 4.82 36.81
CA ARG A 98 -24.48 3.48 36.27
C ARG A 98 -23.11 2.90 36.67
N PRO A 99 -23.00 1.59 36.97
CA PRO A 99 -21.72 0.95 37.32
C PRO A 99 -20.77 0.90 36.12
N LEU A 100 -19.52 1.36 36.27
CA LEU A 100 -18.54 1.47 35.18
C LEU A 100 -17.92 0.13 34.73
N ASP A 101 -17.83 -0.83 35.66
CA ASP A 101 -17.31 -2.17 35.43
C ASP A 101 -18.47 -3.15 35.46
N VAL A 102 -18.91 -3.55 34.26
CA VAL A 102 -20.00 -4.49 34.03
C VAL A 102 -19.51 -5.67 33.22
N THR A 103 -20.11 -6.83 33.47
CA THR A 103 -19.90 -8.03 32.67
C THR A 103 -20.63 -7.95 31.33
N PHE A 104 -20.27 -8.82 30.39
CA PHE A 104 -20.90 -8.91 29.06
C PHE A 104 -22.44 -8.97 29.10
N ASN A 105 -22.99 -9.82 29.98
CA ASN A 105 -24.44 -10.00 30.11
C ASN A 105 -25.12 -8.79 30.77
N GLU A 106 -24.44 -8.12 31.70
CA GLU A 106 -24.96 -6.91 32.35
C GLU A 106 -24.95 -5.71 31.41
N ALA A 107 -23.93 -5.58 30.55
CA ALA A 107 -23.89 -4.55 29.52
C ALA A 107 -25.04 -4.73 28.50
N LEU A 108 -25.36 -5.96 28.11
CA LEU A 108 -26.47 -6.25 27.21
C LEU A 108 -27.86 -6.17 27.88
N ALA A 109 -27.94 -6.21 29.20
CA ALA A 109 -29.20 -6.02 29.92
C ALA A 109 -29.68 -4.56 29.88
N ASP A 110 -28.78 -3.61 29.64
CA ASP A 110 -29.11 -2.20 29.47
C ASP A 110 -29.82 -1.95 28.12
N GLN A 111 -31.04 -1.39 28.19
CA GLN A 111 -31.91 -1.25 27.01
C GLN A 111 -31.34 -0.29 25.95
N GLU A 112 -30.67 0.79 26.37
CA GLU A 112 -30.04 1.74 25.45
C GLU A 112 -28.83 1.11 24.75
N THR A 113 -28.00 0.38 25.51
CA THR A 113 -26.83 -0.35 25.00
C THR A 113 -27.25 -1.44 24.01
N LEU A 114 -28.28 -2.23 24.33
CA LEU A 114 -28.79 -3.28 23.45
C LEU A 114 -29.35 -2.70 22.14
N ALA A 115 -30.10 -1.60 22.19
CA ALA A 115 -30.63 -0.96 20.99
C ALA A 115 -29.53 -0.44 20.08
N LEU A 116 -28.49 0.19 20.64
CA LEU A 116 -27.32 0.64 19.88
C LEU A 116 -26.51 -0.52 19.32
N PHE A 117 -26.31 -1.58 20.11
CA PHE A 117 -25.61 -2.78 19.67
C PHE A 117 -26.28 -3.45 18.45
N ILE A 118 -27.60 -3.62 18.46
CA ILE A 118 -28.34 -4.16 17.32
C ILE A 118 -28.17 -3.28 16.08
N LYS A 119 -28.24 -1.95 16.26
CA LYS A 119 -28.02 -0.99 15.17
C LYS A 119 -26.61 -1.11 14.60
N HIS A 120 -25.59 -1.21 15.45
CA HIS A 120 -24.19 -1.38 15.02
C HIS A 120 -24.00 -2.67 14.24
N LEU A 121 -24.57 -3.80 14.66
CA LEU A 121 -24.50 -5.07 13.93
C LEU A 121 -25.16 -4.98 12.55
N GLN A 122 -26.32 -4.33 12.44
CA GLN A 122 -26.99 -4.11 11.16
C GLN A 122 -26.16 -3.22 10.22
N SER A 123 -25.56 -2.15 10.77
CA SER A 123 -24.64 -1.28 10.03
C SER A 123 -23.39 -2.03 9.57
N LEU A 124 -22.79 -2.86 10.43
CA LEU A 124 -21.63 -3.69 10.09
C LEU A 124 -21.94 -4.64 8.94
N ARG A 125 -23.08 -5.35 9.01
CA ARG A 125 -23.52 -6.24 7.94
C ARG A 125 -23.71 -5.46 6.63
N THR A 126 -24.40 -4.33 6.67
CA THR A 126 -24.68 -3.52 5.48
C THR A 126 -23.40 -3.00 4.84
N LEU A 127 -22.45 -2.51 5.64
CA LEU A 127 -21.16 -2.07 5.10
C LEU A 127 -20.34 -3.24 4.56
N THR A 128 -20.24 -4.34 5.29
CA THR A 128 -19.52 -5.54 4.83
C THR A 128 -20.07 -6.02 3.48
N ASP A 129 -21.39 -5.98 3.29
CA ASP A 129 -22.05 -6.35 2.05
C ASP A 129 -21.70 -5.40 0.89
N ARG A 130 -21.60 -4.08 1.14
CA ARG A 130 -21.12 -3.12 0.13
C ARG A 130 -19.68 -3.43 -0.31
N PHE A 131 -18.78 -3.72 0.64
CA PHE A 131 -17.41 -4.10 0.33
C PHE A 131 -17.36 -5.42 -0.45
N LEU A 132 -18.11 -6.43 -0.01
CA LEU A 132 -18.19 -7.72 -0.68
C LEU A 132 -18.71 -7.56 -2.11
N TYR A 133 -19.77 -6.77 -2.32
CA TYR A 133 -20.31 -6.47 -3.63
C TYR A 133 -19.30 -5.76 -4.53
N ALA A 134 -18.59 -4.75 -4.01
CA ALA A 134 -17.55 -4.07 -4.77
C ALA A 134 -16.45 -5.02 -5.23
N ILE A 135 -15.97 -5.91 -4.34
CA ILE A 135 -14.93 -6.91 -4.67
C ILE A 135 -15.45 -7.94 -5.69
N THR A 136 -16.69 -8.42 -5.52
CA THR A 136 -17.24 -9.53 -6.32
C THR A 136 -17.82 -9.12 -7.67
N SER A 137 -18.20 -7.85 -7.85
CA SER A 137 -18.94 -7.38 -9.04
C SER A 137 -18.17 -7.48 -10.37
N MET A 138 -16.84 -7.30 -10.36
CA MET A 138 -16.02 -7.26 -11.59
C MET A 138 -14.70 -8.04 -11.43
N PRO A 139 -14.71 -9.39 -11.47
CA PRO A 139 -13.50 -10.20 -11.32
C PRO A 139 -12.46 -9.93 -12.43
N GLN A 140 -12.92 -9.62 -13.65
CA GLN A 140 -12.05 -9.40 -14.81
C GLN A 140 -11.21 -8.12 -14.73
N ARG A 141 -11.57 -7.17 -13.85
CA ARG A 141 -10.77 -5.94 -13.64
C ARG A 141 -9.53 -6.19 -12.80
N MET A 142 -9.47 -7.28 -12.03
CA MET A 142 -8.28 -7.60 -11.25
C MET A 142 -7.09 -7.84 -12.20
N PRO A 143 -5.91 -7.27 -11.92
CA PRO A 143 -4.73 -7.43 -12.76
C PRO A 143 -4.42 -8.89 -13.04
N PHE A 144 -4.06 -9.18 -14.30
CA PHE A 144 -3.78 -10.53 -14.77
C PHE A 144 -2.76 -11.25 -13.88
N GLY A 145 -1.68 -10.58 -13.47
CA GLY A 145 -0.65 -11.22 -12.65
C GLY A 145 -1.15 -11.73 -11.29
N ILE A 146 -2.05 -10.99 -10.63
CA ILE A 146 -2.64 -11.43 -9.35
C ILE A 146 -3.55 -12.65 -9.57
N ARG A 147 -4.40 -12.61 -10.61
CA ARG A 147 -5.30 -13.71 -10.96
C ARG A 147 -4.53 -14.96 -11.37
N TYR A 148 -3.49 -14.80 -12.19
CA TYR A 148 -2.59 -15.87 -12.60
C TYR A 148 -1.90 -16.50 -11.40
N THR A 149 -1.38 -15.69 -10.48
CA THR A 149 -0.72 -16.20 -9.26
C THR A 149 -1.71 -16.98 -8.39
N ALA A 150 -2.94 -16.49 -8.20
CA ALA A 150 -3.99 -17.20 -7.49
C ALA A 150 -4.31 -18.56 -8.13
N ARG A 151 -4.39 -18.60 -9.46
CA ARG A 151 -4.60 -19.83 -10.23
C ARG A 151 -3.46 -20.84 -10.04
N GLU A 152 -2.21 -20.41 -10.10
CA GLU A 152 -1.06 -21.30 -9.90
C GLU A 152 -1.00 -21.84 -8.46
N MET A 153 -1.32 -21.02 -7.45
CA MET A 153 -1.47 -21.50 -6.07
C MET A 153 -2.56 -22.56 -5.96
N PHE A 154 -3.72 -22.31 -6.57
CA PHE A 154 -4.86 -23.23 -6.53
C PHE A 154 -4.54 -24.57 -7.22
N ARG A 155 -3.98 -24.53 -8.44
CA ARG A 155 -3.53 -25.73 -9.17
C ARG A 155 -2.45 -26.49 -8.41
N GLY A 156 -1.45 -25.79 -7.87
CA GLY A 156 -0.39 -26.40 -7.06
C GLY A 156 -0.93 -27.13 -5.83
N LEU A 157 -1.90 -26.54 -5.13
CA LEU A 157 -2.57 -27.17 -4.00
C LEU A 157 -3.43 -28.37 -4.40
N GLN A 158 -4.14 -28.32 -5.54
CA GLN A 158 -4.91 -29.46 -6.06
C GLN A 158 -4.01 -30.66 -6.36
N VAL A 159 -2.82 -30.43 -6.92
CA VAL A 159 -1.84 -31.50 -7.18
C VAL A 159 -1.26 -32.05 -5.89
N LYS A 160 -0.95 -31.19 -4.91
CA LYS A 160 -0.33 -31.60 -3.64
C LYS A 160 -1.31 -32.33 -2.70
N PHE A 161 -2.58 -31.91 -2.69
CA PHE A 161 -3.62 -32.42 -1.78
C PHE A 161 -4.85 -32.91 -2.56
N PRO A 162 -4.75 -34.01 -3.32
CA PRO A 162 -5.85 -34.50 -4.16
C PRO A 162 -7.05 -35.05 -3.37
N GLY A 163 -6.89 -35.32 -2.07
CA GLY A 163 -7.96 -35.81 -1.19
C GLY A 163 -8.83 -34.72 -0.56
N GLU A 164 -8.44 -33.44 -0.70
CA GLU A 164 -9.17 -32.30 -0.16
C GLU A 164 -10.22 -31.80 -1.15
N SER A 165 -11.33 -31.23 -0.64
CA SER A 165 -12.36 -30.69 -1.53
C SER A 165 -11.88 -29.42 -2.25
N GLY A 166 -12.34 -29.21 -3.49
CA GLY A 166 -12.02 -28.01 -4.26
C GLY A 166 -12.35 -26.71 -3.50
N ASP A 167 -13.48 -26.69 -2.81
CA ASP A 167 -13.91 -25.53 -2.02
C ASP A 167 -13.02 -25.26 -0.81
N SER A 168 -12.50 -26.31 -0.15
CA SER A 168 -11.53 -26.14 0.94
C SER A 168 -10.23 -25.53 0.41
N LEU A 169 -9.72 -26.00 -0.73
CA LEU A 169 -8.53 -25.44 -1.36
C LEU A 169 -8.76 -23.99 -1.83
N ALA A 170 -9.93 -23.72 -2.41
CA ALA A 170 -10.33 -22.39 -2.86
C ALA A 170 -10.37 -21.40 -1.69
N LYS A 171 -10.96 -21.78 -0.55
CA LYS A 171 -10.99 -20.97 0.68
C LYS A 171 -9.60 -20.57 1.15
N VAL A 172 -8.64 -21.51 1.11
CA VAL A 172 -7.26 -21.26 1.54
C VAL A 172 -6.57 -20.23 0.65
N VAL A 173 -6.66 -20.38 -0.67
CA VAL A 173 -6.06 -19.42 -1.62
C VAL A 173 -6.76 -18.07 -1.56
N LEU A 174 -8.10 -18.07 -1.49
CA LEU A 174 -8.93 -16.87 -1.35
C LEU A 174 -8.55 -16.08 -0.09
N HIS A 175 -8.41 -16.76 1.05
CA HIS A 175 -7.94 -16.14 2.27
C HIS A 175 -6.54 -15.53 2.10
N MET A 176 -5.62 -16.22 1.43
CA MET A 176 -4.27 -15.70 1.22
C MET A 176 -4.25 -14.46 0.33
N ILE A 177 -5.00 -14.46 -0.77
CA ILE A 177 -5.15 -13.29 -1.67
C ILE A 177 -5.79 -12.13 -0.88
N TYR A 178 -6.86 -12.38 -0.15
CA TYR A 178 -7.52 -11.34 0.63
C TYR A 178 -6.59 -10.77 1.70
N TYR A 179 -6.04 -11.61 2.56
CA TYR A 179 -5.22 -11.19 3.71
C TYR A 179 -3.93 -10.46 3.27
N ARG A 180 -3.29 -10.90 2.19
CA ARG A 180 -2.03 -10.29 1.72
C ARG A 180 -2.26 -9.09 0.82
N TYR A 181 -3.20 -9.16 -0.13
CA TYR A 181 -3.35 -8.13 -1.16
C TYR A 181 -4.47 -7.12 -0.85
N LEU A 182 -5.66 -7.59 -0.48
CA LEU A 182 -6.84 -6.71 -0.31
C LEU A 182 -6.96 -6.10 1.09
N GLN A 183 -6.72 -6.88 2.14
CA GLN A 183 -6.92 -6.45 3.52
C GLN A 183 -6.08 -5.21 3.90
N PRO A 184 -4.78 -5.13 3.55
CA PRO A 184 -3.99 -3.94 3.87
C PRO A 184 -4.54 -2.67 3.21
N ALA A 185 -5.11 -2.80 2.01
CA ALA A 185 -5.74 -1.71 1.28
C ALA A 185 -7.09 -1.26 1.90
N VAL A 186 -7.76 -2.14 2.65
CA VAL A 186 -8.98 -1.80 3.41
C VAL A 186 -8.64 -1.14 4.76
N VAL A 187 -7.63 -1.65 5.47
CA VAL A 187 -7.28 -1.19 6.82
C VAL A 187 -6.47 0.12 6.79
N ALA A 188 -5.57 0.27 5.83
CA ALA A 188 -4.70 1.44 5.69
C ALA A 188 -4.73 1.97 4.23
N PRO A 189 -5.90 2.40 3.72
CA PRO A 189 -6.06 2.81 2.32
C PRO A 189 -5.16 3.99 1.93
N GLU A 190 -4.81 4.87 2.87
CA GLU A 190 -3.87 5.97 2.66
C GLU A 190 -2.46 5.50 2.28
N THR A 191 -2.01 4.36 2.83
CA THR A 191 -0.67 3.79 2.57
C THR A 191 -0.61 3.09 1.21
N TYR A 192 -1.76 2.65 0.71
CA TYR A 192 -1.91 1.95 -0.57
C TYR A 192 -2.43 2.86 -1.70
N ASP A 193 -2.46 4.19 -1.48
CA ASP A 193 -2.96 5.21 -2.42
C ASP A 193 -4.40 4.95 -2.93
N VAL A 194 -5.23 4.29 -2.10
CA VAL A 194 -6.64 4.03 -2.43
C VAL A 194 -7.48 5.29 -2.23
N VAL A 195 -7.15 6.08 -1.21
CA VAL A 195 -7.77 7.36 -0.91
C VAL A 195 -6.73 8.49 -0.93
N ASP A 196 -7.18 9.68 -1.30
CA ASP A 196 -6.32 10.86 -1.37
C ASP A 196 -6.31 11.65 -0.04
N SER A 197 -7.26 11.37 0.87
CA SER A 197 -7.42 12.04 2.17
C SER A 197 -6.94 11.19 3.35
N VAL A 198 -6.54 11.85 4.43
CA VAL A 198 -6.18 11.18 5.70
C VAL A 198 -7.45 10.69 6.38
N ILE A 199 -7.51 9.40 6.69
CA ILE A 199 -8.65 8.80 7.39
C ILE A 199 -8.59 9.11 8.89
N GLY A 200 -9.71 9.62 9.41
CA GLY A 200 -9.90 9.88 10.83
C GLY A 200 -9.93 8.60 11.68
N PRO A 201 -9.61 8.67 12.98
CA PRO A 201 -9.52 7.47 13.83
C PRO A 201 -10.82 6.67 13.96
N CYS A 202 -11.99 7.31 13.96
CA CYS A 202 -13.30 6.62 13.98
C CYS A 202 -13.54 5.83 12.68
N ALA A 203 -13.38 6.46 11.52
CA ALA A 203 -13.47 5.80 10.23
C ALA A 203 -12.47 4.63 10.11
N ARG A 204 -11.22 4.81 10.58
CA ARG A 204 -10.22 3.72 10.60
C ARG A 204 -10.67 2.54 11.47
N LYS A 205 -11.30 2.80 12.60
CA LYS A 205 -11.89 1.77 13.46
C LYS A 205 -13.04 1.04 12.77
N ASN A 206 -13.94 1.77 12.09
CA ASN A 206 -15.03 1.18 11.31
C ASN A 206 -14.49 0.28 10.19
N LEU A 207 -13.48 0.74 9.44
CA LEU A 207 -12.81 -0.06 8.40
C LEU A 207 -12.13 -1.30 8.99
N SER A 208 -11.58 -1.21 10.20
CA SER A 208 -11.01 -2.36 10.92
C SER A 208 -12.08 -3.41 11.26
N GLU A 209 -13.25 -2.99 11.74
CA GLU A 209 -14.37 -3.91 12.02
C GLU A 209 -14.88 -4.58 10.73
N VAL A 210 -15.03 -3.83 9.64
CA VAL A 210 -15.38 -4.39 8.33
C VAL A 210 -14.31 -5.37 7.85
N SER A 211 -13.03 -5.02 8.01
CA SER A 211 -11.91 -5.90 7.66
C SER A 211 -11.93 -7.21 8.46
N LYS A 212 -12.27 -7.16 9.76
CA LYS A 212 -12.41 -8.38 10.58
C LYS A 212 -13.52 -9.28 10.05
N MET A 213 -14.67 -8.70 9.69
CA MET A 213 -15.79 -9.46 9.11
C MET A 213 -15.43 -10.10 7.77
N LEU A 214 -14.84 -9.34 6.85
CA LEU A 214 -14.37 -9.86 5.55
C LEU A 214 -13.30 -10.94 5.74
N ASN A 215 -12.37 -10.75 6.69
CA ASN A 215 -11.38 -11.76 7.02
C ASN A 215 -12.05 -13.06 7.50
N GLN A 216 -13.04 -12.97 8.39
CA GLN A 216 -13.80 -14.13 8.85
C GLN A 216 -14.51 -14.85 7.70
N ILE A 217 -15.13 -14.11 6.78
CA ILE A 217 -15.77 -14.64 5.57
C ILE A 217 -14.76 -15.41 4.70
N THR A 218 -13.54 -14.89 4.55
CA THR A 218 -12.49 -15.55 3.75
C THR A 218 -11.93 -16.80 4.41
N VAL A 219 -11.81 -16.81 5.74
CA VAL A 219 -11.39 -17.99 6.51
C VAL A 219 -12.47 -19.08 6.47
N GLY A 220 -13.74 -18.68 6.31
CA GLY A 220 -14.88 -19.61 6.23
C GLY A 220 -15.17 -20.33 7.55
N ARG A 221 -14.78 -19.73 8.68
CA ARG A 221 -15.08 -20.24 10.04
C ARG A 221 -16.19 -19.41 10.67
N LEU A 222 -17.06 -20.06 11.44
CA LEU A 222 -18.11 -19.40 12.20
C LEU A 222 -17.55 -18.74 13.47
N PHE A 223 -18.19 -17.68 13.95
CA PHE A 223 -17.93 -17.12 15.27
C PHE A 223 -18.40 -18.11 16.35
N ALA A 224 -17.57 -18.27 17.38
CA ALA A 224 -17.79 -19.16 18.53
C ALA A 224 -17.66 -18.36 19.85
N ASP A 225 -17.37 -19.03 20.95
CA ASP A 225 -17.31 -18.45 22.30
C ASP A 225 -16.24 -17.36 22.48
N ASP A 226 -15.25 -17.29 21.57
CA ASP A 226 -14.23 -16.23 21.57
C ASP A 226 -14.83 -14.84 21.27
N ASN A 227 -15.91 -14.79 20.48
CA ASN A 227 -16.60 -13.55 20.10
C ASN A 227 -18.12 -13.73 20.13
N PRO A 228 -18.73 -13.85 21.33
CA PRO A 228 -20.14 -14.21 21.48
C PRO A 228 -21.09 -13.15 20.89
N TYR A 229 -20.67 -11.89 20.84
CA TYR A 229 -21.42 -10.78 20.27
C TYR A 229 -21.56 -10.81 18.74
N LEU A 230 -20.72 -11.56 18.03
CA LEU A 230 -20.76 -11.66 16.56
C LEU A 230 -21.50 -12.91 16.06
N VAL A 231 -21.85 -13.85 16.95
CA VAL A 231 -22.61 -15.07 16.63
C VAL A 231 -23.89 -14.81 15.84
N PRO A 232 -24.68 -13.73 16.07
CA PRO A 232 -25.86 -13.41 15.25
C PRO A 232 -25.57 -13.20 13.76
N LEU A 233 -24.31 -12.96 13.38
CA LEU A 233 -23.91 -12.77 11.98
C LEU A 233 -23.47 -14.07 11.29
N ASN A 234 -23.44 -15.20 11.99
CA ASN A 234 -22.97 -16.49 11.43
C ASN A 234 -23.75 -16.95 10.19
N GLU A 235 -25.07 -16.74 10.17
CA GLU A 235 -25.90 -17.06 9.00
C GLU A 235 -25.46 -16.23 7.77
N TYR A 236 -25.18 -14.95 7.98
CA TYR A 236 -24.65 -14.07 6.94
C TYR A 236 -23.24 -14.48 6.49
N VAL A 237 -22.36 -14.86 7.43
CA VAL A 237 -20.99 -15.31 7.09
C VAL A 237 -21.03 -16.52 6.18
N CYS A 238 -21.88 -17.53 6.45
CA CYS A 238 -22.04 -18.69 5.57
C CYS A 238 -22.43 -18.28 4.14
N GLN A 239 -23.49 -17.47 3.99
CA GLN A 239 -23.98 -17.02 2.68
C GLN A 239 -22.93 -16.19 1.92
N ALA A 240 -22.21 -15.32 2.64
CA ALA A 240 -21.15 -14.50 2.06
C ALA A 240 -19.95 -15.35 1.63
N THR A 241 -19.56 -16.36 2.41
CA THR A 241 -18.46 -17.28 2.07
C THR A 241 -18.74 -18.02 0.76
N ASP A 242 -19.95 -18.55 0.57
CA ASP A 242 -20.32 -19.26 -0.67
C ASP A 242 -20.29 -18.33 -1.88
N THR A 243 -20.77 -17.09 -1.72
CA THR A 243 -20.69 -16.06 -2.77
C THR A 243 -19.23 -15.77 -3.15
N PHE A 244 -18.34 -15.71 -2.16
CA PHE A 244 -16.93 -15.38 -2.38
C PHE A 244 -16.14 -16.53 -3.01
N ILE A 245 -16.50 -17.77 -2.71
CA ILE A 245 -15.95 -18.97 -3.37
C ILE A 245 -16.36 -19.01 -4.85
N ASN A 246 -17.64 -18.75 -5.15
CA ASN A 246 -18.11 -18.68 -6.53
C ASN A 246 -17.37 -17.60 -7.32
N TRP A 247 -17.19 -16.42 -6.72
CA TRP A 247 -16.36 -15.36 -7.29
C TRP A 247 -14.90 -15.83 -7.50
N PHE A 248 -14.30 -16.52 -6.54
CA PHE A 248 -12.94 -17.04 -6.68
C PHE A 248 -12.77 -18.00 -7.86
N TYR A 249 -13.73 -18.90 -8.10
CA TYR A 249 -13.68 -19.76 -9.29
C TYR A 249 -13.68 -18.96 -10.60
N THR A 250 -14.46 -17.88 -10.69
CA THR A 250 -14.41 -16.97 -11.85
C THR A 250 -13.10 -16.18 -11.94
N LEU A 251 -12.44 -15.96 -10.80
CA LEU A 251 -11.18 -15.21 -10.72
C LEU A 251 -10.01 -16.02 -11.28
N VAL A 252 -9.92 -17.31 -10.93
CA VAL A 252 -8.84 -18.22 -11.34
C VAL A 252 -9.01 -18.80 -12.75
N ASP A 253 -10.19 -18.64 -13.34
CA ASP A 253 -10.45 -18.98 -14.74
C ASP A 253 -9.76 -17.94 -15.65
N VAL A 254 -8.51 -18.21 -15.98
CA VAL A 254 -7.57 -17.33 -16.69
C VAL A 254 -6.75 -18.16 -17.65
N GLU A 255 -6.45 -17.59 -18.82
CA GLU A 255 -5.54 -18.18 -19.81
C GLU A 255 -4.10 -18.26 -19.31
N ASP A 256 -3.29 -19.15 -19.90
CA ASP A 256 -1.86 -19.24 -19.58
C ASP A 256 -1.09 -17.97 -19.97
N ALA A 257 0.01 -17.72 -19.26
CA ALA A 257 0.81 -16.51 -19.46
C ALA A 257 1.38 -16.44 -20.89
N GLU A 258 1.70 -17.59 -21.49
CA GLU A 258 2.15 -17.74 -22.88
C GLU A 258 1.11 -17.17 -23.86
N ILE A 259 -0.15 -17.53 -23.68
CA ILE A 259 -1.27 -17.09 -24.53
C ILE A 259 -1.56 -15.60 -24.29
N HIS A 260 -1.64 -15.19 -23.02
CA HIS A 260 -1.97 -13.81 -22.65
C HIS A 260 -0.93 -12.79 -23.16
N PHE A 261 0.37 -13.08 -23.03
CA PHE A 261 1.43 -12.20 -23.51
C PHE A 261 1.78 -12.43 -24.98
N ALA A 262 1.14 -13.40 -25.64
CA ALA A 262 1.48 -13.89 -26.96
C ALA A 262 3.00 -14.16 -27.06
N VAL A 263 3.51 -14.88 -26.07
CA VAL A 263 4.92 -15.29 -25.98
C VAL A 263 5.02 -16.68 -26.56
N ASP A 264 5.43 -16.74 -27.83
CA ASP A 264 5.95 -17.96 -28.41
C ASP A 264 7.27 -18.30 -27.70
N GLU A 265 7.59 -19.60 -27.59
CA GLU A 265 8.86 -20.12 -27.03
C GLU A 265 10.11 -19.50 -27.68
N TYR A 266 9.94 -18.83 -28.83
CA TYR A 266 10.98 -18.22 -29.65
C TYR A 266 10.95 -16.68 -29.65
N LEU A 267 10.18 -16.03 -28.77
CA LEU A 267 10.04 -14.57 -28.78
C LEU A 267 11.37 -13.84 -28.52
N ASP A 268 12.29 -14.45 -27.79
CA ASP A 268 13.67 -13.97 -27.60
C ASP A 268 14.48 -13.92 -28.92
N HIS A 269 14.12 -14.74 -29.92
CA HIS A 269 14.76 -14.74 -31.24
C HIS A 269 14.10 -13.76 -32.23
N THR A 270 12.84 -13.35 -31.99
CA THR A 270 12.07 -12.50 -32.90
C THR A 270 12.10 -11.02 -32.52
N VAL A 271 12.40 -10.69 -31.26
CA VAL A 271 12.50 -9.30 -30.80
C VAL A 271 13.81 -8.67 -31.30
N SER A 272 13.70 -7.71 -32.22
CA SER A 272 14.84 -6.99 -32.80
C SER A 272 15.54 -6.03 -31.82
N THR A 273 14.89 -5.67 -30.72
CA THR A 273 15.41 -4.74 -29.71
C THR A 273 15.88 -5.51 -28.47
N LYS A 274 17.20 -5.50 -28.21
CA LYS A 274 17.75 -6.15 -27.03
C LYS A 274 17.12 -5.57 -25.75
N PRO A 275 16.69 -6.40 -24.78
CA PRO A 275 16.18 -5.90 -23.52
C PRO A 275 17.29 -5.17 -22.76
N VAL A 276 16.96 -4.01 -22.20
CA VAL A 276 17.88 -3.19 -21.40
C VAL A 276 17.37 -3.21 -19.97
N ILE A 277 18.21 -3.65 -19.04
CA ILE A 277 17.92 -3.59 -17.61
C ILE A 277 18.54 -2.30 -17.06
N TYR A 278 17.77 -1.54 -16.29
CA TYR A 278 18.27 -0.45 -15.47
C TYR A 278 18.62 -1.01 -14.10
N ILE A 279 19.90 -0.98 -13.76
CA ILE A 279 20.40 -1.56 -12.51
C ILE A 279 21.58 -0.72 -12.03
N SER A 280 21.71 -0.51 -10.73
CA SER A 280 22.87 0.15 -10.16
C SER A 280 24.06 -0.81 -10.06
N PRO A 281 25.31 -0.32 -10.16
CA PRO A 281 26.50 -1.13 -9.87
C PRO A 281 26.43 -1.88 -8.53
N ASN A 282 25.84 -1.29 -7.49
CA ASN A 282 25.68 -1.93 -6.19
C ASN A 282 24.72 -3.13 -6.24
N GLU A 283 23.59 -3.01 -6.93
CA GLU A 283 22.66 -4.13 -7.15
C GLU A 283 23.31 -5.26 -7.96
N ILE A 284 24.15 -4.93 -8.95
CA ILE A 284 24.93 -5.92 -9.70
C ILE A 284 25.85 -6.71 -8.76
N TYR A 285 26.60 -6.01 -7.90
CA TYR A 285 27.54 -6.65 -6.99
C TYR A 285 26.84 -7.50 -5.93
N LEU A 286 25.70 -7.02 -5.41
CA LEU A 286 24.86 -7.79 -4.50
C LEU A 286 24.32 -9.05 -5.18
N THR A 287 23.77 -8.92 -6.39
CA THR A 287 23.26 -10.07 -7.16
C THR A 287 24.37 -11.08 -7.44
N HIS A 288 25.54 -10.62 -7.89
CA HIS A 288 26.69 -11.47 -8.15
C HIS A 288 27.17 -12.19 -6.87
N SER A 289 27.26 -11.46 -5.75
CA SER A 289 27.65 -12.03 -4.46
C SER A 289 26.67 -13.11 -3.99
N LEU A 290 25.36 -12.87 -4.08
CA LEU A 290 24.33 -13.82 -3.69
C LEU A 290 24.36 -15.09 -4.57
N VAL A 291 24.47 -14.93 -5.89
CA VAL A 291 24.55 -16.07 -6.82
C VAL A 291 25.83 -16.87 -6.59
N ALA A 292 26.96 -16.22 -6.30
CA ALA A 292 28.23 -16.90 -6.03
C ALA A 292 28.22 -17.67 -4.70
N GLN A 293 27.54 -17.17 -3.67
CA GLN A 293 27.41 -17.83 -2.37
C GLN A 293 26.57 -19.12 -2.46
N ASP A 294 25.46 -19.08 -3.19
CA ASP A 294 24.50 -20.19 -3.29
C ASP A 294 24.62 -20.98 -4.62
N LEU A 295 25.76 -20.87 -5.31
CA LEU A 295 25.96 -21.44 -6.65
C LEU A 295 25.72 -22.95 -6.70
N ASP A 296 26.13 -23.69 -5.67
CA ASP A 296 25.96 -25.14 -5.60
C ASP A 296 24.49 -25.55 -5.41
N LEU A 297 23.65 -24.67 -4.86
CA LEU A 297 22.21 -24.88 -4.71
C LEU A 297 21.44 -24.50 -5.98
N ILE A 298 21.82 -23.38 -6.62
CA ILE A 298 21.15 -22.86 -7.83
C ILE A 298 21.49 -23.73 -9.04
N ALA A 299 22.74 -24.15 -9.16
CA ALA A 299 23.25 -24.96 -10.27
C ALA A 299 23.92 -26.24 -9.73
N PRO A 300 23.13 -27.28 -9.35
CA PRO A 300 23.69 -28.52 -8.81
C PRO A 300 24.48 -29.31 -9.86
N SER A 301 24.15 -29.16 -11.14
CA SER A 301 24.89 -29.78 -12.24
C SER A 301 26.31 -29.22 -12.35
N ARG A 302 27.28 -30.07 -12.71
CA ARG A 302 28.67 -29.64 -12.94
C ARG A 302 28.85 -28.93 -14.29
N ASP A 303 28.01 -29.27 -15.27
CA ASP A 303 28.07 -28.73 -16.63
C ASP A 303 27.09 -27.56 -16.83
N ASP A 304 26.69 -26.89 -15.74
CA ASP A 304 25.76 -25.76 -15.81
C ASP A 304 26.43 -24.53 -16.45
N PRO A 305 25.84 -23.92 -17.49
CA PRO A 305 26.40 -22.73 -18.12
C PRO A 305 26.59 -21.53 -17.16
N LEU A 306 25.83 -21.45 -16.08
CA LEU A 306 25.99 -20.40 -15.06
C LEU A 306 27.35 -20.49 -14.36
N LYS A 307 27.85 -21.71 -14.11
CA LYS A 307 29.18 -21.92 -13.51
C LYS A 307 30.29 -21.46 -14.44
N VAL A 308 30.16 -21.72 -15.74
CA VAL A 308 31.11 -21.25 -16.75
C VAL A 308 31.14 -19.72 -16.78
N LEU A 309 29.97 -19.07 -16.75
CA LEU A 309 29.87 -17.61 -16.75
C LEU A 309 30.49 -16.98 -15.49
N LEU A 310 30.28 -17.55 -14.30
CA LEU A 310 30.87 -17.03 -13.07
C LEU A 310 32.39 -17.26 -13.01
N LEU A 311 32.88 -18.37 -13.56
CA LEU A 311 34.32 -18.60 -13.71
C LEU A 311 34.97 -17.57 -14.64
N GLU A 312 34.32 -17.19 -15.74
CA GLU A 312 34.77 -16.12 -16.63
C GLU A 312 34.69 -14.73 -15.98
N LEU A 313 33.66 -14.48 -15.16
CA LEU A 313 33.41 -13.19 -14.53
C LEU A 313 34.35 -12.91 -13.34
N GLY A 314 34.82 -13.96 -12.67
CA GLY A 314 35.72 -13.85 -11.50
C GLY A 314 34.98 -13.52 -10.20
N PRO A 315 35.71 -13.26 -9.09
CA PRO A 315 35.10 -13.02 -7.79
C PRO A 315 34.33 -11.69 -7.74
N ALA A 316 33.23 -11.67 -6.98
CA ALA A 316 32.42 -10.48 -6.79
C ALA A 316 33.23 -9.35 -6.09
N PRO A 317 33.21 -8.11 -6.61
CA PRO A 317 33.90 -6.99 -5.96
C PRO A 317 33.23 -6.63 -4.62
N SER A 318 34.05 -6.32 -3.62
CA SER A 318 33.58 -5.96 -2.27
C SER A 318 32.79 -4.65 -2.27
N ALA A 319 31.63 -4.67 -1.63
CA ALA A 319 30.72 -3.52 -1.47
C ALA A 319 31.18 -2.49 -0.41
N ALA A 320 32.35 -2.66 0.23
CA ALA A 320 32.69 -1.98 1.49
C ALA A 320 33.64 -0.77 1.40
N SER A 321 33.94 -0.24 0.21
CA SER A 321 34.84 0.93 0.09
C SER A 321 34.06 2.25 0.07
N ALA A 322 34.11 3.01 1.17
CA ALA A 322 33.36 4.25 1.41
C ALA A 322 33.63 5.40 0.40
N GLU A 323 34.73 5.35 -0.36
CA GLU A 323 35.06 6.35 -1.40
C GLU A 323 34.27 6.17 -2.71
N LEU A 324 33.52 5.06 -2.86
CA LEU A 324 32.82 4.67 -4.09
C LEU A 324 31.28 4.74 -4.00
N ASP A 325 30.72 5.16 -2.86
CA ASP A 325 29.27 5.09 -2.59
C ASP A 325 28.43 6.09 -3.38
N HIS A 326 28.95 7.29 -3.66
CA HIS A 326 28.18 8.33 -4.38
C HIS A 326 28.19 8.19 -5.91
N ALA A 327 29.23 7.58 -6.49
CA ALA A 327 29.32 7.35 -7.94
C ALA A 327 28.62 6.05 -8.40
N ARG A 328 28.31 5.13 -7.48
CA ARG A 328 27.71 3.81 -7.76
C ARG A 328 26.19 3.73 -7.56
N ALA A 329 25.54 4.80 -7.11
CA ALA A 329 24.09 4.86 -6.96
C ALA A 329 23.35 5.26 -8.25
N GLY A 330 24.07 5.71 -9.28
CA GLY A 330 23.48 6.01 -10.59
C GLY A 330 23.06 4.73 -11.30
N GLU A 331 21.81 4.68 -11.77
CA GLU A 331 21.32 3.59 -12.60
C GLU A 331 22.13 3.53 -13.90
N ILE A 332 22.67 2.35 -14.23
CA ILE A 332 23.30 2.10 -15.52
C ILE A 332 22.34 1.29 -16.40
N ALA A 333 22.29 1.65 -17.68
CA ALA A 333 21.52 0.93 -18.69
C ALA A 333 22.36 -0.24 -19.21
N LEU A 334 21.92 -1.47 -18.91
CA LEU A 334 22.64 -2.70 -19.23
C LEU A 334 21.90 -3.47 -20.33
N PRO A 335 22.30 -3.34 -21.61
CA PRO A 335 21.72 -4.10 -22.69
C PRO A 335 22.12 -5.57 -22.57
N LEU A 336 21.15 -6.45 -22.38
CA LEU A 336 21.41 -7.88 -22.23
C LEU A 336 21.86 -8.49 -23.56
N GLN A 337 22.89 -9.32 -23.49
CA GLN A 337 23.38 -10.12 -24.61
C GLN A 337 23.28 -11.59 -24.23
N ASN A 338 22.51 -12.35 -25.02
CA ASN A 338 22.41 -13.78 -24.81
C ASN A 338 23.66 -14.48 -25.36
N LYS A 339 24.55 -14.92 -24.47
CA LYS A 339 25.73 -15.73 -24.81
C LYS A 339 25.44 -17.24 -24.80
N LEU A 340 24.29 -17.66 -24.27
CA LEU A 340 24.00 -19.05 -23.90
C LEU A 340 23.14 -19.80 -24.94
N THR A 341 22.42 -19.11 -25.82
CA THR A 341 21.49 -19.74 -26.78
C THR A 341 22.11 -20.38 -28.03
N VAL A 342 23.44 -20.38 -28.18
CA VAL A 342 24.08 -20.80 -29.43
C VAL A 342 24.07 -22.32 -29.66
N LYS A 343 23.62 -23.17 -28.71
CA LYS A 343 23.82 -24.63 -28.84
C LYS A 343 22.65 -25.58 -28.53
N LEU A 344 21.43 -25.10 -28.26
CA LEU A 344 20.33 -25.99 -27.86
C LEU A 344 19.25 -26.25 -28.93
N ASP A 345 19.12 -25.42 -29.97
CA ASP A 345 18.05 -25.60 -30.98
C ASP A 345 18.62 -25.96 -32.38
N PRO A 346 18.43 -27.20 -32.88
CA PRO A 346 18.80 -27.58 -34.24
C PRO A 346 17.98 -26.85 -35.34
N GLU A 347 16.86 -26.18 -34.99
CA GLU A 347 16.07 -25.36 -35.92
C GLU A 347 16.36 -23.85 -35.83
N ALA A 348 17.29 -23.38 -34.98
CA ALA A 348 17.60 -21.96 -34.82
C ALA A 348 17.99 -21.28 -36.14
N ASP A 349 18.79 -21.97 -36.96
CA ASP A 349 19.21 -21.47 -38.28
C ASP A 349 18.03 -21.31 -39.24
N VAL A 350 17.03 -22.20 -39.16
CA VAL A 350 15.80 -22.15 -39.97
C VAL A 350 14.97 -20.93 -39.58
N LYS A 351 14.87 -20.66 -38.28
CA LYS A 351 14.08 -19.53 -37.73
C LYS A 351 14.77 -18.19 -37.97
N ALA A 352 16.09 -18.12 -37.86
CA ALA A 352 16.87 -16.94 -38.24
C ALA A 352 16.70 -16.62 -39.73
N LEU A 353 16.75 -17.66 -40.57
CA LEU A 353 16.47 -17.55 -42.01
C LEU A 353 15.02 -17.09 -42.26
N TRP A 354 14.03 -17.62 -41.52
CA TRP A 354 12.63 -17.21 -41.59
C TRP A 354 12.43 -15.72 -41.27
N LEU A 355 13.03 -15.23 -40.18
CA LEU A 355 12.93 -13.83 -39.77
C LEU A 355 13.60 -12.89 -40.78
N LYS A 356 14.77 -13.28 -41.30
CA LYS A 356 15.48 -12.55 -42.36
C LYS A 356 14.63 -12.48 -43.64
N THR A 357 13.99 -13.58 -44.01
CA THR A 357 13.10 -13.67 -45.17
C THR A 357 11.88 -12.77 -45.02
N LYS A 358 11.18 -12.81 -43.87
CA LYS A 358 10.06 -11.92 -43.58
C LYS A 358 10.42 -10.43 -43.73
N ARG A 359 11.59 -10.03 -43.22
CA ARG A 359 12.09 -8.65 -43.33
C ARG A 359 12.34 -8.26 -44.78
N TYR A 360 13.01 -9.13 -45.55
CA TYR A 360 13.30 -8.87 -46.96
C TYR A 360 12.02 -8.84 -47.81
N VAL A 361 11.05 -9.73 -47.55
CA VAL A 361 9.73 -9.71 -48.19
C VAL A 361 8.98 -8.42 -47.87
N LEU A 362 8.97 -7.97 -46.61
CA LEU A 362 8.33 -6.71 -46.23
C LEU A 362 8.99 -5.51 -46.92
N ALA A 363 10.33 -5.46 -46.98
CA ALA A 363 11.08 -4.42 -47.67
C ALA A 363 10.80 -4.41 -49.18
N MET A 364 10.71 -5.60 -49.79
CA MET A 364 10.36 -5.76 -51.20
C MET A 364 8.93 -5.30 -51.51
N LEU A 365 7.95 -5.70 -50.70
CA LEU A 365 6.53 -5.35 -50.88
C LEU A 365 6.26 -3.84 -50.73
N LYS A 366 7.11 -3.10 -49.99
CA LYS A 366 7.02 -1.63 -49.92
C LYS A 366 7.29 -0.96 -51.28
N VAL A 367 8.08 -1.59 -52.15
CA VAL A 367 8.48 -1.05 -53.47
C VAL A 367 7.67 -1.68 -54.58
N GLN A 368 7.46 -3.00 -54.53
CA GLN A 368 6.79 -3.78 -55.56
C GLN A 368 5.65 -4.63 -54.96
N PRO A 369 4.45 -4.04 -54.79
CA PRO A 369 3.28 -4.80 -54.36
C PRO A 369 2.77 -5.68 -55.51
N GLY A 370 2.48 -6.95 -55.22
CA GLY A 370 1.86 -7.91 -56.15
C GLY A 370 0.56 -8.46 -55.59
N LEU A 371 -0.29 -9.04 -56.44
CA LEU A 371 -1.51 -9.76 -56.04
C LEU A 371 -1.16 -11.05 -55.30
N THR A 372 -0.11 -11.74 -55.74
CA THR A 372 0.51 -12.85 -55.03
C THR A 372 2.02 -12.59 -54.84
N LEU A 373 2.63 -13.24 -53.85
CA LEU A 373 4.07 -13.11 -53.61
C LEU A 373 4.89 -13.64 -54.79
N MET A 374 4.39 -14.69 -55.47
CA MET A 374 4.98 -15.24 -56.69
C MET A 374 5.00 -14.21 -57.83
N ASP A 375 3.90 -13.46 -58.04
CA ASP A 375 3.84 -12.42 -59.06
C ASP A 375 4.84 -11.29 -58.78
N ALA A 376 4.99 -10.93 -57.50
CA ALA A 376 5.98 -9.94 -57.06
C ALA A 376 7.42 -10.42 -57.35
N PHE A 377 7.71 -11.71 -57.19
CA PHE A 377 9.01 -12.29 -57.55
C PHE A 377 9.27 -12.34 -59.06
N LEU A 378 8.25 -12.66 -59.87
CA LEU A 378 8.39 -12.82 -61.32
C LEU A 378 8.47 -11.49 -62.09
N ALA A 379 7.94 -10.41 -61.54
CA ALA A 379 7.95 -9.12 -62.22
C ALA A 379 9.38 -8.51 -62.32
N PRO A 380 9.74 -7.84 -63.43
CA PRO A 380 11.09 -7.33 -63.63
C PRO A 380 11.43 -6.16 -62.70
N VAL A 381 12.71 -6.00 -62.38
CA VAL A 381 13.23 -4.84 -61.63
C VAL A 381 13.51 -3.70 -62.61
N THR A 382 12.90 -2.53 -62.37
CA THR A 382 13.11 -1.30 -63.16
C THR A 382 13.95 -0.29 -62.37
N VAL A 383 14.54 0.68 -63.06
CA VAL A 383 15.32 1.77 -62.45
C VAL A 383 14.44 2.63 -61.50
N GLU A 384 13.13 2.70 -61.76
CA GLU A 384 12.17 3.39 -60.90
C GLU A 384 12.03 2.72 -59.52
N HIS A 385 12.09 1.38 -59.46
CA HIS A 385 12.04 0.64 -58.19
C HIS A 385 13.31 0.88 -57.34
N GLU A 386 14.48 1.00 -57.97
CA GLU A 386 15.73 1.34 -57.28
C GLU A 386 15.69 2.76 -56.68
N LEU A 387 15.13 3.72 -57.42
CA LEU A 387 14.94 5.09 -56.93
C LEU A 387 13.94 5.17 -55.77
N GLU A 388 12.83 4.41 -55.84
CA GLU A 388 11.86 4.34 -54.76
C GLU A 388 12.44 3.70 -53.50
N TRP A 389 13.20 2.60 -53.67
CA TRP A 389 13.92 1.97 -52.57
C TRP A 389 14.89 2.94 -51.89
N ALA A 390 15.71 3.65 -52.68
CA ALA A 390 16.63 4.66 -52.16
C ALA A 390 15.91 5.77 -51.37
N ARG A 391 14.72 6.21 -51.82
CA ARG A 391 13.90 7.19 -51.11
C ARG A 391 13.38 6.65 -49.78
N ILE A 392 12.87 5.42 -49.76
CA ILE A 392 12.36 4.76 -48.55
C ILE A 392 13.48 4.60 -47.52
N VAL A 393 14.66 4.12 -47.96
CA VAL A 393 15.83 3.96 -47.10
C VAL A 393 16.28 5.29 -46.51
N ALA A 394 16.36 6.35 -47.32
CA ALA A 394 16.74 7.68 -46.85
C ALA A 394 15.74 8.23 -45.80
N ALA A 395 14.43 8.09 -46.06
CA ALA A 395 13.39 8.53 -45.13
C ALA A 395 13.41 7.73 -43.81
N GLU A 396 13.68 6.43 -43.87
CA GLU A 396 13.76 5.56 -42.68
C GLU A 396 14.99 5.93 -41.83
N ILE A 397 16.16 6.14 -42.45
CA ILE A 397 17.38 6.63 -41.78
C ILE A 397 17.17 8.00 -41.11
N GLU A 398 16.48 8.92 -41.78
CA GLU A 398 16.20 10.26 -41.23
C GLU A 398 15.21 10.20 -40.04
N SER A 399 14.21 9.31 -40.13
CA SER A 399 13.28 9.04 -39.03
C SER A 399 13.97 8.41 -37.80
N GLU A 400 15.01 7.61 -38.01
CA GLU A 400 15.83 7.06 -36.93
C GLU A 400 16.71 8.14 -36.29
N ARG A 401 17.33 9.02 -37.10
CA ARG A 401 18.14 10.14 -36.60
C ARG A 401 17.33 11.11 -35.74
N THR A 402 16.13 11.46 -36.17
CA THR A 402 15.23 12.35 -35.42
C THR A 402 14.74 11.73 -34.11
N ARG A 403 14.53 10.41 -34.06
CA ARG A 403 14.23 9.69 -32.80
C ARG A 403 15.41 9.65 -31.83
N LYS A 404 16.65 9.54 -32.34
CA LYS A 404 17.86 9.53 -31.50
C LYS A 404 18.13 10.88 -30.81
N GLY A 405 17.63 12.00 -31.33
CA GLY A 405 17.85 13.34 -30.77
C GLY A 405 17.12 13.66 -29.45
N HIS A 406 16.14 12.85 -29.02
CA HIS A 406 15.34 13.08 -27.81
C HIS A 406 15.63 12.08 -26.67
N SER A 407 16.67 11.25 -26.80
CA SER A 407 17.08 10.31 -25.74
C SER A 407 18.32 10.86 -25.02
N PRO A 408 18.38 10.85 -23.67
CA PRO A 408 19.54 11.35 -22.95
C PRO A 408 20.80 10.54 -23.29
N LEU A 409 21.95 11.21 -23.22
CA LEU A 409 23.26 10.77 -23.69
C LEU A 409 23.58 9.30 -23.35
N ILE A 410 23.58 8.45 -24.37
CA ILE A 410 24.19 7.12 -24.34
C ILE A 410 25.60 7.26 -24.89
N SER A 411 26.60 6.74 -24.16
CA SER A 411 28.01 6.79 -24.54
C SER A 411 28.28 6.08 -25.87
N SER A 412 29.30 6.56 -26.57
CA SER A 412 29.62 6.29 -27.98
C SER A 412 30.20 4.91 -28.30
N SER A 413 30.29 3.98 -27.34
CA SER A 413 30.86 2.64 -27.57
C SER A 413 29.85 1.56 -27.94
N ASP A 414 28.55 1.76 -27.69
CA ASP A 414 27.55 0.67 -27.73
C ASP A 414 26.57 0.71 -28.93
N GLN A 415 26.81 1.57 -29.93
CA GLN A 415 25.93 1.68 -31.10
C GLN A 415 26.12 0.58 -32.17
N ASN A 416 27.17 -0.24 -32.10
CA ASN A 416 27.56 -1.07 -33.24
C ASN A 416 26.69 -2.32 -33.47
N HIS A 417 26.10 -2.97 -32.46
CA HIS A 417 25.58 -4.34 -32.67
C HIS A 417 24.07 -4.52 -32.82
N GLY A 418 23.23 -3.51 -32.54
CA GLY A 418 21.80 -3.53 -32.91
C GLY A 418 21.54 -2.97 -34.31
N SER A 419 22.42 -2.08 -34.75
CA SER A 419 22.38 -1.40 -36.04
C SER A 419 22.69 -2.37 -37.19
N HIS A 420 23.60 -3.32 -37.00
CA HIS A 420 24.06 -4.22 -38.07
C HIS A 420 22.94 -4.99 -38.81
N THR A 421 21.84 -5.41 -38.15
CA THR A 421 20.79 -6.19 -38.88
C THR A 421 19.78 -5.35 -39.68
N LEU A 422 19.66 -4.04 -39.40
CA LEU A 422 18.89 -3.09 -40.20
C LEU A 422 19.80 -2.43 -41.25
N GLU A 423 21.03 -2.10 -40.88
CA GLU A 423 22.10 -1.67 -41.78
C GLU A 423 22.34 -2.68 -42.91
N ASP A 424 22.23 -3.99 -42.63
CA ASP A 424 22.32 -5.07 -43.62
C ASP A 424 21.22 -5.04 -44.69
N VAL A 425 20.04 -4.45 -44.41
CA VAL A 425 18.94 -4.31 -45.38
C VAL A 425 19.08 -2.99 -46.13
N HIS A 426 19.38 -1.91 -45.41
CA HIS A 426 19.50 -0.55 -45.94
C HIS A 426 20.75 -0.33 -46.81
N SER A 427 21.75 -1.22 -46.71
CA SER A 427 22.96 -1.20 -47.54
C SER A 427 22.81 -1.92 -48.89
N LEU A 428 21.70 -2.64 -49.11
CA LEU A 428 21.48 -3.43 -50.33
C LEU A 428 20.75 -2.61 -51.40
N SER A 429 21.13 -2.83 -52.67
CA SER A 429 20.31 -2.40 -53.82
C SER A 429 19.00 -3.19 -53.86
N PHE A 430 17.97 -2.66 -54.52
CA PHE A 430 16.69 -3.37 -54.62
C PHE A 430 16.82 -4.68 -55.40
N GLN A 431 17.69 -4.73 -56.41
CA GLN A 431 18.03 -5.94 -57.15
C GLN A 431 18.69 -7.00 -56.25
N GLU A 432 19.64 -6.61 -55.40
CA GLU A 432 20.29 -7.52 -54.44
C GLU A 432 19.33 -7.97 -53.35
N LEU A 433 18.47 -7.07 -52.86
CA LEU A 433 17.41 -7.37 -51.92
C LEU A 433 16.48 -8.44 -52.50
N LYS A 434 16.01 -8.27 -53.74
CA LYS A 434 15.13 -9.23 -54.42
C LYS A 434 15.80 -10.59 -54.63
N ALA A 435 17.06 -10.60 -55.07
CA ALA A 435 17.82 -11.83 -55.27
C ALA A 435 18.01 -12.62 -53.95
N ARG A 436 18.42 -11.94 -52.87
CA ARG A 436 18.59 -12.55 -51.55
C ARG A 436 17.26 -12.99 -50.92
N THR A 437 16.17 -12.27 -51.19
CA THR A 437 14.83 -12.69 -50.76
C THR A 437 14.47 -14.03 -51.39
N LEU A 438 14.66 -14.15 -52.71
CA LEU A 438 14.35 -15.36 -53.46
C LEU A 438 15.23 -16.54 -53.05
N GLU A 439 16.53 -16.31 -52.82
CA GLU A 439 17.44 -17.33 -52.30
C GLU A 439 16.98 -17.87 -50.94
N ASN A 440 16.58 -16.99 -50.02
CA ASN A 440 16.11 -17.39 -48.70
C ASN A 440 14.75 -18.12 -48.76
N VAL A 441 13.82 -17.69 -49.63
CA VAL A 441 12.52 -18.37 -49.84
C VAL A 441 12.74 -19.78 -50.37
N LEU A 442 13.62 -19.96 -51.37
CA LEU A 442 13.97 -21.29 -51.90
C LEU A 442 14.65 -22.17 -50.85
N ALA A 443 15.49 -21.59 -49.99
CA ALA A 443 16.13 -22.31 -48.89
C ALA A 443 15.12 -22.76 -47.83
N LEU A 444 14.04 -22.01 -47.60
CA LEU A 444 12.94 -22.37 -46.71
C LEU A 444 11.99 -23.41 -47.34
N GLU A 445 11.77 -23.34 -48.65
CA GLU A 445 11.02 -24.35 -49.44
C GLU A 445 11.73 -25.71 -49.38
N LYS A 446 13.05 -25.75 -49.61
CA LYS A 446 13.86 -26.98 -49.51
C LYS A 446 13.82 -27.63 -48.11
N ARG A 447 13.53 -26.84 -47.07
CA ARG A 447 13.39 -27.31 -45.69
C ARG A 447 11.94 -27.61 -45.30
N GLY A 448 11.00 -27.55 -46.24
CA GLY A 448 9.58 -27.89 -46.04
C GLY A 448 8.79 -26.90 -45.18
N LYS A 449 9.29 -25.68 -44.95
CA LYS A 449 8.58 -24.64 -44.16
C LYS A 449 7.68 -23.76 -45.03
N LEU A 450 7.81 -23.83 -46.36
CA LEU A 450 7.03 -23.09 -47.34
C LEU A 450 6.61 -24.02 -48.46
N ASP A 451 5.38 -23.85 -48.94
CA ASP A 451 4.89 -24.55 -50.11
C ASP A 451 4.77 -23.59 -51.29
N ARG A 452 5.20 -24.07 -52.46
CA ARG A 452 5.10 -23.34 -53.72
C ARG A 452 3.69 -23.40 -54.29
N GLU A 453 2.92 -24.43 -53.96
CA GLU A 453 1.53 -24.57 -54.40
C GLU A 453 0.60 -23.51 -53.78
N ASP A 454 0.94 -23.02 -52.59
CA ASP A 454 0.20 -21.98 -51.86
C ASP A 454 0.65 -20.55 -52.23
N ASN A 455 1.41 -20.38 -53.33
CA ASN A 455 1.97 -19.08 -53.76
C ASN A 455 2.72 -18.32 -52.64
N TYR A 456 3.28 -19.05 -51.67
CA TYR A 456 3.95 -18.53 -50.47
C TYR A 456 3.04 -17.69 -49.53
N GLN A 457 1.73 -17.94 -49.52
CA GLN A 457 0.76 -17.22 -48.67
C GLN A 457 1.08 -17.35 -47.17
N GLY A 458 1.64 -18.48 -46.73
CA GLY A 458 2.08 -18.68 -45.33
C GLY A 458 3.06 -17.64 -44.79
N ILE A 459 3.92 -17.02 -45.63
CA ILE A 459 4.78 -15.89 -45.18
C ILE A 459 3.93 -14.65 -44.95
N LEU A 460 2.99 -14.37 -45.86
CA LEU A 460 2.13 -13.19 -45.81
C LEU A 460 1.18 -13.24 -44.62
N ASP A 461 0.58 -14.40 -44.33
CA ASP A 461 -0.30 -14.57 -43.17
C ASP A 461 0.48 -14.40 -41.86
N SER A 462 1.70 -14.93 -41.80
CA SER A 462 2.59 -14.73 -40.65
C SER A 462 3.03 -13.27 -40.50
N LEU A 463 3.31 -12.56 -41.60
CA LEU A 463 3.63 -11.13 -41.61
C LEU A 463 2.41 -10.28 -41.20
N ALA A 464 1.21 -10.63 -41.65
CA ALA A 464 -0.03 -9.97 -41.30
C ALA A 464 -0.32 -10.11 -39.79
N ASN A 465 -0.16 -11.30 -39.24
CA ASN A 465 -0.27 -11.53 -37.80
C ASN A 465 0.77 -10.72 -37.01
N ASP A 466 2.02 -10.66 -37.46
CA ASP A 466 3.06 -9.82 -36.83
C ASP A 466 2.68 -8.33 -36.86
N ILE A 467 2.13 -7.83 -37.97
CA ILE A 467 1.67 -6.43 -38.10
C ILE A 467 0.50 -6.15 -37.15
N LEU A 468 -0.49 -7.05 -37.06
CA LEU A 468 -1.63 -6.92 -36.17
C LEU A 468 -1.18 -6.93 -34.70
N GLN A 469 -0.32 -7.87 -34.32
CA GLN A 469 0.24 -7.93 -32.96
C GLN A 469 1.08 -6.69 -32.63
N ARG A 470 1.92 -6.22 -33.56
CA ARG A 470 2.71 -4.99 -33.39
C ARG A 470 1.81 -3.77 -33.21
N ASN A 471 0.72 -3.67 -33.97
CA ASN A 471 -0.25 -2.59 -33.82
C ASN A 471 -0.96 -2.65 -32.46
N ARG A 472 -1.44 -3.85 -32.05
CA ARG A 472 -2.03 -4.06 -30.71
C ARG A 472 -1.07 -3.65 -29.59
N LYS A 473 0.19 -4.09 -29.64
CA LYS A 473 1.23 -3.69 -28.67
C LYS A 473 1.50 -2.18 -28.69
N ARG A 474 1.47 -1.52 -29.85
CA ARG A 474 1.64 -0.06 -29.98
C ARG A 474 0.48 0.71 -29.36
N ILE A 475 -0.76 0.26 -29.58
CA ILE A 475 -1.96 0.84 -28.97
C ILE A 475 -1.87 0.71 -27.45
N GLN A 476 -1.53 -0.47 -26.94
CA GLN A 476 -1.36 -0.70 -25.51
C GLN A 476 -0.31 0.23 -24.89
N ARG A 477 0.90 0.33 -25.48
CA ARG A 477 1.94 1.25 -25.00
C ARG A 477 1.49 2.71 -24.99
N ARG A 478 0.65 3.13 -25.96
CA ARG A 478 0.12 4.50 -26.00
C ARG A 478 -0.87 4.74 -24.86
N ILE A 479 -1.72 3.76 -24.57
CA ILE A 479 -2.63 3.80 -23.42
C ILE A 479 -1.80 3.85 -22.14
N ASP A 480 -0.87 2.91 -21.93
CA ASP A 480 -0.03 2.84 -20.72
C ASP A 480 0.77 4.13 -20.52
N SER A 481 1.34 4.69 -21.58
CA SER A 481 2.06 5.97 -21.52
C SER A 481 1.15 7.12 -21.10
N SER A 482 -0.07 7.22 -21.65
CA SER A 482 -1.03 8.24 -21.22
C SER A 482 -1.44 8.08 -19.75
N VAL A 483 -1.56 6.84 -19.28
CA VAL A 483 -1.85 6.54 -17.86
C VAL A 483 -0.67 6.96 -16.98
N LEU A 484 0.56 6.63 -17.35
CA LEU A 484 1.75 7.01 -16.60
C LEU A 484 1.90 8.54 -16.48
N VAL A 485 1.66 9.26 -17.58
CA VAL A 485 1.65 10.73 -17.58
C VAL A 485 0.59 11.27 -16.62
N ASN A 486 -0.63 10.74 -16.66
CA ASN A 486 -1.69 11.14 -15.73
C ASN A 486 -1.35 10.80 -14.27
N THR A 487 -0.75 9.64 -14.00
CA THR A 487 -0.31 9.30 -12.64
C THR A 487 0.78 10.23 -12.12
N LEU A 488 1.71 10.64 -12.99
CA LEU A 488 2.76 11.60 -12.63
C LEU A 488 2.16 12.96 -12.30
N LEU A 489 1.18 13.43 -13.08
CA LEU A 489 0.44 14.66 -12.78
C LEU A 489 -0.27 14.57 -11.43
N ASN A 490 -1.02 13.49 -11.18
CA ASN A 490 -1.71 13.28 -9.90
C ASN A 490 -0.75 13.23 -8.71
N LEU A 491 0.43 12.61 -8.86
CA LEU A 491 1.45 12.58 -7.81
C LEU A 491 2.02 13.97 -7.52
N LYS A 492 2.23 14.79 -8.55
CA LYS A 492 2.64 16.19 -8.37
C LYS A 492 1.57 17.01 -7.67
N ASP A 493 0.31 16.82 -8.03
CA ASP A 493 -0.82 17.50 -7.37
C ASP A 493 -0.93 17.07 -5.90
N LYS A 494 -0.74 15.78 -5.59
CA LYS A 494 -0.72 15.25 -4.22
C LYS A 494 0.46 15.80 -3.42
N GLN A 495 1.65 15.87 -4.02
CA GLN A 495 2.82 16.49 -3.38
C GLN A 495 2.49 17.94 -3.00
N LYS A 496 1.97 18.72 -3.95
CA LYS A 496 1.60 20.11 -3.71
C LYS A 496 0.51 20.25 -2.65
N TYR A 497 -0.51 19.39 -2.66
CA TYR A 497 -1.56 19.38 -1.64
C TYR A 497 -0.99 19.14 -0.23
N LEU A 498 -0.07 18.20 -0.07
CA LEU A 498 0.57 17.92 1.22
C LEU A 498 1.45 19.09 1.68
N GLU A 499 2.20 19.71 0.77
CA GLU A 499 2.97 20.93 1.05
C GLU A 499 2.06 22.10 1.49
N ASP A 500 0.93 22.29 0.80
CA ASP A 500 -0.08 23.29 1.16
C ASP A 500 -0.72 22.97 2.52
N GLN A 501 -0.96 21.70 2.82
CA GLN A 501 -1.52 21.26 4.10
C GLN A 501 -0.55 21.49 5.26
N GLU A 502 0.74 21.20 5.05
CA GLU A 502 1.81 21.50 6.01
C GLU A 502 1.87 23.01 6.30
N ALA A 503 1.84 23.83 5.25
CA ALA A 503 1.80 25.28 5.37
C ALA A 503 0.56 25.78 6.13
N GLN A 504 -0.62 25.20 5.86
CA GLN A 504 -1.86 25.52 6.57
C GLN A 504 -1.79 25.13 8.04
N TYR A 505 -1.24 23.97 8.40
CA TYR A 505 -1.05 23.58 9.80
C TYR A 505 -0.11 24.54 10.52
N HIS A 506 1.00 24.93 9.89
CA HIS A 506 1.91 25.94 10.44
C HIS A 506 1.22 27.30 10.65
N SER A 507 0.42 27.73 9.66
CA SER A 507 -0.37 28.97 9.79
C SER A 507 -1.41 28.86 10.90
N TYR A 508 -2.13 27.74 10.99
CA TYR A 508 -3.14 27.52 12.03
C TYR A 508 -2.53 27.47 13.43
N ILE A 509 -1.37 26.82 13.59
CA ILE A 509 -0.63 26.82 14.86
C ILE A 509 -0.22 28.25 15.21
N SER A 510 0.34 29.01 14.26
CA SER A 510 0.71 30.42 14.45
C SER A 510 -0.48 31.31 14.81
N ASP A 511 -1.59 31.19 14.08
CA ASP A 511 -2.81 31.97 14.29
C ASP A 511 -3.51 31.59 15.59
N SER A 512 -3.51 30.31 15.95
CA SER A 512 -4.01 29.83 17.24
C SER A 512 -3.16 30.38 18.38
N MET A 513 -1.82 30.33 18.27
CA MET A 513 -0.92 30.97 19.24
C MET A 513 -1.15 32.48 19.36
N ALA A 514 -1.38 33.18 18.24
CA ALA A 514 -1.66 34.62 18.21
C ALA A 514 -3.05 34.99 18.78
N ALA A 515 -4.09 34.22 18.47
CA ALA A 515 -5.44 34.40 19.00
C ALA A 515 -5.49 34.11 20.51
N MET A 516 -4.73 33.11 20.93
CA MET A 516 -4.51 32.78 22.33
C MET A 516 -3.81 33.91 23.10
N GLN A 517 -2.77 34.54 22.53
CA GLN A 517 -2.12 35.72 23.14
C GLN A 517 -3.06 36.95 23.26
N LYS A 518 -3.95 37.19 22.29
CA LYS A 518 -4.84 38.37 22.28
C LYS A 518 -6.00 38.28 23.29
N LYS A 519 -6.50 37.09 23.63
CA LYS A 519 -7.64 36.92 24.56
C LYS A 519 -7.26 37.00 26.05
N GLY A 520 -6.00 36.79 26.42
CA GLY A 520 -5.54 36.80 27.82
C GLY A 520 -5.38 38.16 28.49
N GLY A 521 -5.31 39.24 27.71
CA GLY A 521 -4.90 40.54 28.24
C GLY A 521 -5.97 41.33 28.99
N ASN A 522 -7.28 41.13 28.73
CA ASN A 522 -8.21 42.25 28.86
C ASN A 522 -9.56 42.03 29.59
N LYS A 523 -9.75 41.01 30.42
CA LYS A 523 -10.96 40.96 31.28
C LYS A 523 -10.62 40.76 32.76
N LYS A 524 -10.41 41.89 33.48
CA LYS A 524 -10.44 41.91 34.94
C LYS A 524 -11.86 41.56 35.41
N ARG A 525 -12.12 40.27 35.67
CA ARG A 525 -13.39 39.81 36.25
C ARG A 525 -13.51 40.32 37.69
N PHE A 526 -14.69 40.86 38.04
CA PHE A 526 -14.97 41.36 39.39
C PHE A 526 -14.96 40.18 40.38
N ILE A 527 -13.99 40.17 41.29
CA ILE A 527 -13.86 39.12 42.32
C ILE A 527 -14.39 39.69 43.63
N MET A 528 -15.34 38.99 44.24
CA MET A 528 -15.96 39.42 45.50
C MET A 528 -14.91 39.50 46.62
N PRO A 529 -14.87 40.61 47.39
CA PRO A 529 -13.96 40.78 48.51
C PRO A 529 -14.21 39.71 49.59
N PHE A 530 -13.14 39.31 50.30
CA PHE A 530 -13.15 38.31 51.38
C PHE A 530 -13.38 36.84 50.98
N THR A 531 -13.29 36.49 49.70
CA THR A 531 -13.27 35.08 49.27
C THR A 531 -11.86 34.47 49.35
N PRO A 532 -11.69 33.15 49.50
CA PRO A 532 -10.37 32.48 49.46
C PRO A 532 -9.58 32.82 48.18
N GLN A 533 -10.29 33.01 47.07
CA GLN A 533 -9.77 33.44 45.78
C GLN A 533 -9.25 34.90 45.80
N TRP A 534 -9.95 35.80 46.50
CA TRP A 534 -9.55 37.20 46.67
C TRP A 534 -8.27 37.32 47.52
N HIS A 535 -8.17 36.55 48.60
CA HIS A 535 -6.95 36.48 49.42
C HIS A 535 -5.77 35.91 48.64
N HIS A 536 -5.99 34.85 47.84
CA HIS A 536 -4.95 34.25 46.99
C HIS A 536 -4.40 35.23 45.94
N LEU A 537 -5.28 35.93 45.21
CA LEU A 537 -4.86 36.92 44.21
C LEU A 537 -4.12 38.11 44.84
N ARG A 538 -4.52 38.55 46.04
CA ARG A 538 -3.84 39.63 46.77
C ARG A 538 -2.48 39.19 47.31
N THR A 539 -2.34 37.93 47.73
CA THR A 539 -1.05 37.35 48.13
C THR A 539 -0.12 37.20 46.93
N LEU A 540 -0.63 36.78 45.77
CA LEU A 540 0.12 36.74 44.52
C LEU A 540 0.56 38.12 44.02
N GLU A 541 -0.29 39.16 44.18
CA GLU A 541 0.09 40.56 43.91
C GLU A 541 1.21 41.04 44.82
N LYS A 542 1.16 40.70 46.12
CA LYS A 542 2.23 41.04 47.08
C LYS A 542 3.55 40.30 46.81
N GLN A 543 3.48 39.11 46.23
CA GLN A 543 4.66 38.28 45.90
C GLN A 543 5.23 38.54 44.49
N GLY A 544 4.61 39.43 43.70
CA GLY A 544 5.07 39.75 42.35
C GLY A 544 4.91 38.62 41.31
N ARG A 545 4.34 37.47 41.68
CA ARG A 545 4.10 36.31 40.80
C ARG A 545 2.65 36.31 40.32
N LYS A 546 2.30 37.23 39.41
CA LYS A 546 0.95 37.27 38.82
C LYS A 546 0.94 36.51 37.49
N PRO A 547 0.33 35.31 37.42
CA PRO A 547 0.25 34.55 36.17
C PRO A 547 -0.55 35.33 35.11
N LYS A 548 -0.07 35.31 33.86
CA LYS A 548 -0.61 36.14 32.77
C LYS A 548 -2.09 35.90 32.48
N PHE A 549 -2.58 34.66 32.64
CA PHE A 549 -3.96 34.27 32.34
C PHE A 549 -4.78 33.93 33.60
N GLY A 550 -4.23 34.22 34.80
CA GLY A 550 -4.90 34.07 36.09
C GLY A 550 -4.55 32.78 36.85
N SER A 551 -4.95 32.75 38.13
CA SER A 551 -4.79 31.58 39.03
C SER A 551 -6.06 31.43 39.86
N TYR A 552 -6.61 30.22 39.92
CA TYR A 552 -7.82 29.89 40.66
C TYR A 552 -7.53 28.87 41.76
N LYS A 553 -7.89 29.20 43.00
CA LYS A 553 -7.78 28.35 44.19
C LYS A 553 -9.13 27.73 44.52
N TYR A 554 -9.20 26.40 44.50
CA TYR A 554 -10.37 25.61 44.86
C TYR A 554 -10.08 24.77 46.10
N SER A 555 -11.06 24.61 46.98
CA SER A 555 -10.98 23.60 48.04
C SER A 555 -11.15 22.21 47.42
N ALA A 556 -10.34 21.24 47.87
CA ALA A 556 -10.40 19.87 47.40
C ALA A 556 -11.77 19.23 47.71
N GLN A 557 -12.38 19.57 48.86
CA GLN A 557 -13.73 19.11 49.22
C GLN A 557 -14.75 19.51 48.15
N ARG A 558 -14.71 20.77 47.70
CA ARG A 558 -15.62 21.28 46.66
C ARG A 558 -15.38 20.65 45.29
N LEU A 559 -14.15 20.25 44.97
CA LEU A 559 -13.85 19.52 43.74
C LEU A 559 -14.29 18.05 43.82
N TYR A 560 -14.20 17.45 45.01
CA TYR A 560 -14.65 16.09 45.29
C TYR A 560 -16.18 15.97 45.23
N GLU A 561 -16.91 16.90 45.88
CA GLU A 561 -18.37 16.98 45.80
C GLU A 561 -18.89 17.17 44.37
N LYS A 562 -18.08 17.78 43.50
CA LYS A 562 -18.40 17.98 42.07
C LYS A 562 -17.96 16.81 41.18
N GLY A 563 -17.36 15.76 41.73
CA GLY A 563 -16.84 14.62 40.97
C GLY A 563 -15.60 14.93 40.10
N ILE A 564 -15.05 16.14 40.19
CA ILE A 564 -13.85 16.55 39.42
C ILE A 564 -12.60 15.91 40.05
N LEU A 565 -12.54 15.87 41.39
CA LEU A 565 -11.51 15.15 42.13
C LEU A 565 -12.02 13.75 42.48
N LEU A 566 -11.33 12.71 42.03
CA LEU A 566 -11.66 11.32 42.34
C LEU A 566 -10.89 10.83 43.57
N ALA A 567 -9.59 11.14 43.64
CA ALA A 567 -8.74 10.82 44.79
C ALA A 567 -7.55 11.78 44.89
N ALA A 568 -7.04 12.00 46.10
CA ALA A 568 -5.74 12.62 46.32
C ALA A 568 -4.81 11.56 46.92
N LYS A 569 -3.63 11.36 46.31
CA LYS A 569 -2.63 10.41 46.85
C LYS A 569 -2.14 10.95 48.20
N ASP A 570 -1.98 10.07 49.18
CA ASP A 570 -1.56 10.35 50.56
C ASP A 570 -2.55 11.11 51.47
N PHE A 571 -3.77 11.43 51.01
CA PHE A 571 -4.78 12.11 51.83
C PHE A 571 -6.14 11.40 51.84
N SER A 572 -6.73 11.29 53.04
CA SER A 572 -8.07 10.73 53.21
C SER A 572 -9.16 11.76 52.84
N PRO A 573 -10.34 11.34 52.33
CA PRO A 573 -11.45 12.25 52.05
C PRO A 573 -11.87 13.16 53.21
N LYS A 574 -11.64 12.73 54.47
CA LYS A 574 -11.90 13.53 55.68
C LYS A 574 -10.96 14.73 55.86
N GLN A 575 -9.85 14.79 55.11
CA GLN A 575 -8.84 15.85 55.17
C GLN A 575 -8.99 16.86 54.02
N PHE A 576 -9.96 16.67 53.12
CA PHE A 576 -10.15 17.49 51.92
C PHE A 576 -10.56 18.93 52.21
N ASP A 577 -11.12 19.20 53.39
CA ASP A 577 -11.45 20.55 53.88
C ASP A 577 -10.19 21.42 54.04
N LYS A 578 -9.04 20.79 54.31
CA LYS A 578 -7.75 21.46 54.56
C LYS A 578 -6.83 21.50 53.32
N LEU A 579 -7.28 20.91 52.21
CA LEU A 579 -6.55 20.85 50.95
C LEU A 579 -7.10 21.87 49.95
N PHE A 580 -6.18 22.54 49.26
CA PHE A 580 -6.49 23.48 48.20
C PHE A 580 -5.77 23.08 46.93
N VAL A 581 -6.52 22.98 45.84
CA VAL A 581 -6.00 22.79 44.49
C VAL A 581 -5.96 24.15 43.80
N ILE A 582 -4.79 24.54 43.33
CA ILE A 582 -4.59 25.80 42.61
C ILE A 582 -4.31 25.45 41.15
N ILE A 583 -5.11 26.02 40.24
CA ILE A 583 -4.92 25.90 38.80
C ILE A 583 -4.50 27.27 38.29
N SER A 584 -3.26 27.40 37.81
CA SER A 584 -2.70 28.63 37.23
C SER A 584 -2.38 28.44 35.75
N CYS A 585 -2.36 29.54 35.01
CA CYS A 585 -2.09 29.55 33.58
C CYS A 585 -1.17 30.74 33.27
N ASP A 586 0.10 30.43 32.95
CA ASP A 586 1.14 31.41 32.59
C ASP A 586 1.27 31.56 31.08
N GLU A 587 1.13 30.45 30.36
CA GLU A 587 1.20 30.31 28.91
C GLU A 587 -0.10 29.67 28.42
N VAL A 588 -0.53 30.03 27.22
CA VAL A 588 -1.85 29.59 26.76
C VAL A 588 -1.82 28.12 26.41
N GLY A 589 -2.82 27.40 26.92
CA GLY A 589 -2.87 25.95 26.77
C GLY A 589 -1.98 25.20 27.75
N ILE A 590 -1.24 25.87 28.65
CA ILE A 590 -0.45 25.22 29.70
C ILE A 590 -1.02 25.61 31.07
N PHE A 591 -1.55 24.61 31.78
CA PHE A 591 -2.11 24.75 33.12
C PHE A 591 -1.17 24.12 34.14
N LYS A 592 -0.78 24.91 35.14
CA LYS A 592 -0.01 24.45 36.28
C LYS A 592 -0.97 24.11 37.41
N LEU A 593 -0.86 22.90 37.93
CA LEU A 593 -1.73 22.38 38.98
C LEU A 593 -0.89 22.17 40.24
N GLU A 594 -1.17 22.96 41.28
CA GLU A 594 -0.50 22.89 42.58
C GLU A 594 -1.46 22.36 43.65
N LEU A 595 -1.02 21.39 44.44
CA LEU A 595 -1.74 20.93 45.62
C LEU A 595 -1.13 21.54 46.89
N ARG A 596 -1.94 22.22 47.71
CA ARG A 596 -1.51 22.80 48.99
C ARG A 596 -2.29 22.28 50.17
N PHE A 597 -1.59 21.80 51.19
CA PHE A 597 -2.14 21.43 52.48
C PHE A 597 -1.83 22.53 53.50
N MET A 598 -2.86 23.17 54.06
CA MET A 598 -2.71 24.30 55.00
C MET A 598 -1.67 25.36 54.54
N ASP A 599 -1.73 25.71 53.25
CA ASP A 599 -0.87 26.69 52.56
C ASP A 599 0.60 26.27 52.32
N ARG A 600 0.99 25.04 52.66
CA ARG A 600 2.25 24.43 52.23
C ARG A 600 2.05 23.59 50.97
N LEU A 601 2.98 23.68 50.02
CA LEU A 601 2.99 22.86 48.81
C LEU A 601 3.24 21.39 49.18
N VAL A 602 2.39 20.50 48.67
CA VAL A 602 2.60 19.06 48.77
C VAL A 602 3.58 18.67 47.68
N MET A 603 4.79 18.26 48.06
CA MET A 603 5.77 17.74 47.12
C MET A 603 5.45 16.28 46.80
N GLY A 604 5.51 15.93 45.51
CA GLY A 604 5.39 14.54 45.07
C GLY A 604 6.48 13.67 45.69
N SER A 605 6.15 12.42 46.04
CA SER A 605 7.08 11.46 46.62
C SER A 605 8.14 11.06 45.60
N ASN A 606 9.33 11.67 45.69
CA ASN A 606 10.56 11.14 45.11
C ASN A 606 11.65 11.07 46.20
N SER A 607 11.44 10.18 47.17
CA SER A 607 12.51 9.52 47.91
C SER A 607 11.95 8.35 48.73
N ASN A 608 12.01 7.13 48.16
CA ASN A 608 12.57 5.95 48.84
C ASN A 608 12.48 4.71 47.94
N SER A 609 13.53 3.91 48.04
CA SER A 609 13.90 2.76 47.23
C SER A 609 13.02 1.52 47.40
N ASN A 610 13.06 0.67 46.36
CA ASN A 610 12.69 -0.75 46.28
C ASN A 610 11.21 -1.12 46.04
N ALA A 611 10.80 -1.07 44.76
CA ALA A 611 9.77 -1.98 44.20
C ALA A 611 10.06 -2.21 42.70
N PRO A 612 9.81 -3.42 42.15
CA PRO A 612 10.24 -3.75 40.80
C PRO A 612 9.34 -3.11 39.74
N ALA A 613 9.96 -2.70 38.64
CA ALA A 613 9.33 -2.04 37.52
C ALA A 613 8.33 -2.95 36.79
N THR A 614 7.07 -2.54 36.77
CA THR A 614 6.11 -2.95 35.72
C THR A 614 5.83 -1.76 34.84
N THR A 615 6.26 -1.91 33.59
CA THR A 615 6.19 -0.97 32.49
C THR A 615 4.75 -0.69 32.06
N THR A 616 4.29 0.54 32.25
CA THR A 616 3.35 1.19 31.33
C THR A 616 3.77 2.64 31.18
N ALA A 617 4.32 2.96 30.01
CA ALA A 617 4.73 4.29 29.61
C ALA A 617 3.52 5.23 29.59
N ALA A 618 3.56 6.27 30.42
CA ALA A 618 2.66 7.41 30.33
C ALA A 618 3.52 8.68 30.39
N SER A 619 3.43 9.46 29.31
CA SER A 619 3.65 10.91 29.20
C SER A 619 4.70 11.53 30.14
N SER A 620 5.81 11.96 29.53
CA SER A 620 6.80 12.86 30.10
C SER A 620 6.18 14.19 30.54
N SER A 621 5.58 14.24 31.73
CA SER A 621 5.35 15.50 32.43
C SER A 621 6.69 15.96 33.00
N ASN A 622 7.16 17.13 32.57
CA ASN A 622 8.33 17.78 33.15
C ASN A 622 8.04 18.15 34.61
N HIS A 623 8.26 17.20 35.52
CA HIS A 623 7.97 17.35 36.94
C HIS A 623 9.11 18.16 37.59
N LYS A 624 8.86 19.43 37.88
CA LYS A 624 9.71 20.25 38.76
C LYS A 624 8.90 20.64 39.98
N ASP A 625 9.33 20.17 41.16
CA ASP A 625 8.92 20.67 42.47
C ASP A 625 7.41 20.60 42.81
N GLY A 626 6.74 19.46 42.61
CA GLY A 626 5.36 19.25 43.09
C GLY A 626 4.28 20.07 42.37
N ILE A 627 4.60 20.55 41.16
CA ILE A 627 3.69 21.27 40.26
C ILE A 627 3.51 20.42 39.00
N ASP A 628 2.27 19.99 38.75
CA ASP A 628 1.95 19.21 37.55
C ASP A 628 1.58 20.17 36.40
N GLU A 629 2.30 20.08 35.27
CA GLU A 629 2.03 20.85 34.06
C GLU A 629 1.11 20.05 33.12
N LEU A 630 -0.05 20.63 32.78
CA LEU A 630 -1.06 20.05 31.91
C LEU A 630 -1.17 20.86 30.63
N ARG A 631 -0.95 20.22 29.48
CA ARG A 631 -1.19 20.85 28.18
C ARG A 631 -2.62 20.59 27.72
N MET A 632 -3.27 21.60 27.13
CA MET A 632 -4.62 21.47 26.59
C MET A 632 -4.67 20.43 25.46
N GLU A 633 -3.62 20.36 24.65
CA GLU A 633 -3.48 19.37 23.57
C GLU A 633 -3.52 17.95 24.14
N ASP A 634 -2.67 17.65 25.12
CA ASP A 634 -2.62 16.36 25.80
C ASP A 634 -3.96 16.00 26.46
N LEU A 635 -4.67 16.97 27.06
CA LEU A 635 -5.99 16.75 27.67
C LEU A 635 -7.07 16.44 26.63
N LEU A 636 -7.03 17.09 25.46
CA LEU A 636 -7.95 16.83 24.36
C LEU A 636 -7.64 15.51 23.66
N GLU A 637 -6.36 15.16 23.53
CA GLU A 637 -5.92 13.86 23.04
C GLU A 637 -6.33 12.73 24.00
N ASP A 638 -6.20 12.94 25.31
CA ASP A 638 -6.67 12.01 26.33
C ASP A 638 -8.20 11.86 26.34
N GLN A 639 -8.94 12.96 26.10
CA GLN A 639 -10.40 12.89 25.89
C GLN A 639 -10.74 12.10 24.64
N PHE A 640 -10.02 12.34 23.55
CA PHE A 640 -10.22 11.69 22.27
C PHE A 640 -9.88 10.19 22.31
N SER A 641 -8.86 9.81 23.08
CA SER A 641 -8.50 8.41 23.34
C SER A 641 -9.47 7.69 24.30
N GLY A 642 -10.48 8.39 24.82
CA GLY A 642 -11.52 7.84 25.67
C GLY A 642 -11.11 7.64 27.13
N LYS A 643 -10.02 8.27 27.59
CA LYS A 643 -9.61 8.21 29.00
C LYS A 643 -10.56 9.06 29.85
N GLN A 644 -11.18 8.43 30.85
CA GLN A 644 -12.11 9.11 31.76
C GLN A 644 -11.42 9.77 32.96
N SER A 645 -10.24 9.28 33.36
CA SER A 645 -9.50 9.79 34.51
C SER A 645 -8.08 10.18 34.17
N LEU A 646 -7.68 11.37 34.60
CA LEU A 646 -6.31 11.86 34.57
C LEU A 646 -5.62 11.49 35.89
N ASN A 647 -4.60 10.61 35.81
CA ASN A 647 -3.79 10.25 36.95
C ASN A 647 -2.55 11.14 37.00
N LEU A 648 -2.49 12.04 37.97
CA LEU A 648 -1.31 12.85 38.28
C LEU A 648 -0.55 12.25 39.47
N ASP A 649 0.64 12.77 39.75
CA ASP A 649 1.46 12.28 40.84
C ASP A 649 0.85 12.54 42.21
N THR A 650 0.05 13.61 42.34
CA THR A 650 -0.59 13.98 43.61
C THR A 650 -2.11 13.77 43.60
N LEU A 651 -2.76 13.77 42.42
CA LEU A 651 -4.22 13.80 42.28
C LEU A 651 -4.71 12.87 41.17
N LYS A 652 -5.87 12.27 41.38
CA LYS A 652 -6.66 11.60 40.34
C LYS A 652 -7.89 12.44 40.04
N LEU A 653 -7.99 12.94 38.82
CA LEU A 653 -9.05 13.86 38.39
C LEU A 653 -9.93 13.20 37.31
N ASN A 654 -11.21 13.55 37.25
CA ASN A 654 -12.08 13.19 36.12
C ASN A 654 -11.77 14.14 34.96
N LEU A 655 -11.36 13.57 33.82
CA LEU A 655 -10.85 14.33 32.68
C LEU A 655 -11.93 15.18 32.02
N ASN A 656 -13.12 14.61 31.78
CA ASN A 656 -14.24 15.32 31.14
C ASN A 656 -14.72 16.52 31.96
N LEU A 657 -14.86 16.32 33.28
CA LEU A 657 -15.33 17.37 34.19
C LEU A 657 -14.25 18.46 34.43
N LEU A 658 -12.97 18.08 34.41
CA LEU A 658 -11.85 19.02 34.46
C LEU A 658 -11.81 19.91 33.21
N LEU A 659 -11.95 19.31 32.02
CA LEU A 659 -11.94 20.03 30.74
C LEU A 659 -13.10 21.04 30.66
N HIS A 660 -14.29 20.64 31.14
CA HIS A 660 -15.43 21.55 31.29
C HIS A 660 -15.15 22.70 32.28
N LEU A 661 -14.49 22.43 33.41
CA LEU A 661 -14.10 23.47 34.37
C LEU A 661 -13.07 24.45 33.80
N ILE A 662 -12.06 23.95 33.07
CA ILE A 662 -11.02 24.76 32.43
C ILE A 662 -11.66 25.65 31.36
N ASN A 663 -12.47 25.09 30.47
CA ASN A 663 -13.17 25.84 29.43
C ASN A 663 -14.04 26.96 30.01
N ARG A 664 -14.81 26.66 31.07
CA ARG A 664 -15.66 27.66 31.74
C ARG A 664 -14.88 28.78 32.45
N LYS A 665 -13.63 28.54 32.86
CA LYS A 665 -12.88 29.47 33.73
C LYS A 665 -11.81 30.28 33.00
N PHE A 666 -11.17 29.70 31.99
CA PHE A 666 -10.06 30.31 31.28
C PHE A 666 -10.42 30.78 29.87
N TYR A 667 -11.45 30.21 29.23
CA TYR A 667 -11.79 30.51 27.84
C TYR A 667 -13.17 31.17 27.64
N VAL A 668 -14.14 30.84 28.49
CA VAL A 668 -15.45 31.50 28.58
C VAL A 668 -15.40 32.60 29.63
#